data_AF-A0A8C8RWE1-F1
#
_entry.id   AF-A0A8C8RWE1-F1
#
_cell.length_a   1.000
_cell.length_b   1.000
_cell.length_c   1.000
_cell.angle_alpha   90.00
_cell.angle_beta   90.00
_cell.angle_gamma   90.00
#
_symmetry.space_group_name_H-M   'P 1'
#
loop_
_entity.id
_entity.type
_entity.pdbx_description
1 polymer ?
#
loop_
_entity_poly.entity_id
_entity_poly.type
_entity_poly.pdbx_seq_one_letter_code
_entity_poly.pdbx_strand_id
1 'polypeptide(L)'
;MAVPDFVSRQLQLLQEEREAEIEETRAWRESIFLKELQRRGVCLLKLHVASQRTGLYGRLLVTFQPRKHHPDVELPCNSFGPGDIVGLYESAGQSDPVSTGIVTRITPKLVTVAFEESRESLSNLDQETSYHLLKLANDVTYKRLKKALNTLNQYHSGPACSLIDVLFFSSDPSTPGETKPLKFYNELLDVSQREAVSFSLAQRELAIIHGPPGTGKTTTVVEIIRQAVQQGLKVLCCAPSNIAVDNLVERLADYKEKILRLGHPARLLESIQHHSLDAVLARGDNAQIVADIRKDIDQAFTKTRKTQDKGERSHFRNEIKALKKELKEREEIAMTDVLTRANVVLATNTGASSDGPLKLLPENHFDLVVIDECAQALEASCWIPLLKARKCILAGDHKQLPPTIISHKAAAKGLSCSLMERLIRKYGDSTVKMLTVQYRMHQAIMQWASTEMYCGRLTAHPSVAHHLLKDLPGVASTEETKIPLLLIDTAGCGLFELEVEDEQSKGNQGEVRLVGLHIQALVEAGVKARDIAVIAPYNLQVDMLREHLCHRYPELEIKSVDGFQGREKEAVILSFVRSNRKGEVGFLAEDRRINVAVTRARRHVAVICDSRTVGNHAFLKRLVDYLSEHGEVRTAFEYLNDIVPENYSHENSLGRTEQGMGPKTSTASAPKPQPEGQKSRPNATKPSIRKPEACPLQSVNEARVEKPEMKDNSGKFRAMMAEFLESSEVQLHFPSSLNSHDRMLVHQMAEEYGLQHISTGEGRERYISVSKRITIYSSPVNADGSEPPTPPGPQSPGKETLAPVKKGGSSMSSGKVDLKTLHLERMQREKAKQEERARKNQELSINLQEIAGRKHKHEAKGKAAITTRADNPAEDDVDALISAAVKADNTCGFPRCKASVTTLGQLCLHCNMRYCLSHHIPEIHGCGEKAKAHARQRISREGILYPGSGSKDKSLDPTKRAHLQRRLDKKLNELTSQRKSKKKEKEK
;
A
#
# COMPACT_ATOMS: atom_id res chain seq x y z
N MET A 1 -26.93 -8.28 25.94
CA MET A 1 -26.19 -7.17 26.60
C MET A 1 -27.19 -6.04 26.71
N ALA A 2 -27.34 -5.40 27.88
CA ALA A 2 -28.36 -4.37 27.99
C ALA A 2 -27.96 -3.12 27.18
N VAL A 3 -28.95 -2.37 26.69
CA VAL A 3 -28.72 -1.14 25.91
C VAL A 3 -27.83 -0.14 26.66
N PRO A 4 -27.99 0.09 27.99
CA PRO A 4 -27.11 1.01 28.74
C PRO A 4 -25.65 0.55 28.82
N ASP A 5 -25.39 -0.75 29.00
CA ASP A 5 -24.02 -1.30 29.03
C ASP A 5 -23.31 -1.06 27.69
N PHE A 6 -24.04 -1.33 26.60
CA PHE A 6 -23.56 -1.12 25.24
C PHE A 6 -23.28 0.36 24.97
N VAL A 7 -24.22 1.25 25.30
CA VAL A 7 -24.05 2.69 25.08
C VAL A 7 -22.88 3.24 25.89
N SER A 8 -22.78 2.88 27.17
CA SER A 8 -21.66 3.27 28.04
C SER A 8 -20.32 2.84 27.46
N ARG A 9 -20.20 1.57 27.05
CA ARG A 9 -19.00 1.02 26.40
C ARG A 9 -18.67 1.72 25.09
N GLN A 10 -19.64 1.91 24.20
CA GLN A 10 -19.41 2.58 22.91
C GLN A 10 -19.02 4.05 23.08
N LEU A 11 -19.59 4.76 24.05
CA LEU A 11 -19.20 6.13 24.37
C LEU A 11 -17.76 6.23 24.88
N GLN A 12 -17.29 5.27 25.67
CA GLN A 12 -15.87 5.18 26.05
C GLN A 12 -14.98 4.91 24.83
N LEU A 13 -15.33 3.93 23.99
CA LEU A 13 -14.53 3.55 22.81
C LEU A 13 -14.42 4.68 21.79
N LEU A 14 -15.51 5.43 21.56
CA LEU A 14 -15.50 6.61 20.69
C LEU A 14 -14.68 7.77 21.27
N GLN A 15 -14.57 7.89 22.59
CA GLN A 15 -13.71 8.89 23.22
C GLN A 15 -12.23 8.48 23.12
N GLU A 16 -11.89 7.21 23.37
CA GLU A 16 -10.52 6.68 23.17
C GLU A 16 -10.05 6.75 21.70
N GLU A 17 -10.99 6.65 20.75
CA GLU A 17 -10.72 6.86 19.32
C GLU A 17 -10.52 8.33 18.97
N ARG A 18 -11.40 9.21 19.47
CA ARG A 18 -11.31 10.66 19.27
C ARG A 18 -10.02 11.25 19.86
N GLU A 19 -9.59 10.75 21.00
CA GLU A 19 -8.33 11.15 21.62
C GLU A 19 -7.13 10.74 20.76
N ALA A 20 -7.16 9.57 20.13
CA ALA A 20 -6.12 9.13 19.19
C ALA A 20 -6.09 9.96 17.89
N GLU A 21 -7.25 10.25 17.25
CA GLU A 21 -7.32 11.14 16.06
C GLU A 21 -6.75 12.54 16.38
N ILE A 22 -7.06 13.07 17.57
CA ILE A 22 -6.57 14.37 18.03
C ILE A 22 -5.06 14.31 18.33
N GLU A 23 -4.56 13.26 18.98
CA GLU A 23 -3.14 13.11 19.32
C GLU A 23 -2.28 12.91 18.06
N GLU A 24 -2.71 12.10 17.09
CA GLU A 24 -2.04 11.97 15.79
C GLU A 24 -2.02 13.31 15.03
N THR A 25 -3.19 13.95 14.87
CA THR A 25 -3.33 15.25 14.21
C THR A 25 -2.48 16.33 14.90
N ARG A 26 -2.30 16.25 16.22
CA ARG A 26 -1.47 17.16 17.01
C ARG A 26 0.01 16.87 16.83
N ALA A 27 0.44 15.61 16.90
CA ALA A 27 1.82 15.21 16.68
C ALA A 27 2.32 15.67 15.30
N TRP A 28 1.47 15.59 14.26
CA TRP A 28 1.80 16.10 12.93
C TRP A 28 1.98 17.63 12.90
N ARG A 29 1.24 18.40 13.73
CA ARG A 29 1.41 19.87 13.82
C ARG A 29 2.64 20.29 14.60
N GLU A 30 2.99 19.55 15.65
CA GLU A 30 4.09 19.90 16.56
C GLU A 30 5.45 19.41 16.05
N SER A 31 5.50 18.35 15.22
CA SER A 31 6.74 17.81 14.66
C SER A 31 7.03 18.18 13.19
N ILE A 32 6.01 18.49 12.37
CA ILE A 32 6.18 18.68 10.93
C ILE A 32 6.02 20.16 10.54
N PHE A 33 7.05 20.73 9.89
CA PHE A 33 6.97 22.09 9.35
C PHE A 33 5.82 22.26 8.35
N LEU A 34 5.15 23.41 8.38
CA LEU A 34 4.01 23.76 7.50
C LEU A 34 4.25 23.49 6.00
N LYS A 35 5.48 23.69 5.51
CA LYS A 35 5.85 23.42 4.10
C LYS A 35 5.87 21.92 3.76
N GLU A 36 6.16 21.07 4.74
CA GLU A 36 6.13 19.62 4.60
C GLU A 36 4.71 19.06 4.79
N LEU A 37 3.91 19.67 5.68
CA LEU A 37 2.45 19.44 5.71
C LEU A 37 1.76 19.82 4.39
N GLN A 38 2.30 20.81 3.66
CA GLN A 38 1.85 21.15 2.30
C GLN A 38 2.29 20.11 1.24
N ARG A 39 3.47 19.49 1.37
CA ARG A 39 3.90 18.37 0.51
C ARG A 39 3.08 17.11 0.75
N ARG A 40 2.78 16.80 2.03
CA ARG A 40 1.83 15.76 2.46
C ARG A 40 0.36 16.11 2.14
N GLY A 41 0.10 17.27 1.53
CA GLY A 41 -1.20 17.64 1.00
C GLY A 41 -2.27 18.02 2.03
N VAL A 42 -1.94 18.13 3.32
CA VAL A 42 -2.90 18.40 4.42
C VAL A 42 -2.95 19.87 4.85
N CYS A 43 -2.10 20.71 4.25
CA CYS A 43 -2.09 22.16 4.45
C CYS A 43 -1.92 22.93 3.13
N LEU A 44 -2.65 24.03 2.96
CA LEU A 44 -2.54 24.93 1.81
C LEU A 44 -2.11 26.31 2.27
N LEU A 45 -0.89 26.72 1.91
CA LEU A 45 -0.25 27.96 2.34
C LEU A 45 -0.40 29.08 1.30
N LYS A 46 -0.44 30.33 1.77
CA LYS A 46 -0.37 31.57 0.96
C LYS A 46 -1.54 31.73 -0.03
N LEU A 47 -2.74 31.59 0.51
CA LEU A 47 -4.02 31.77 -0.17
C LEU A 47 -4.57 33.19 0.03
N HIS A 48 -5.31 33.71 -0.95
CA HIS A 48 -6.04 34.98 -0.92
C HIS A 48 -7.53 34.75 -1.18
N VAL A 49 -8.39 35.65 -0.68
CA VAL A 49 -9.84 35.56 -0.90
C VAL A 49 -10.23 36.08 -2.28
N ALA A 50 -10.65 35.16 -3.15
CA ALA A 50 -11.14 35.45 -4.50
C ALA A 50 -12.58 35.99 -4.50
N SER A 51 -13.46 35.42 -3.68
CA SER A 51 -14.87 35.87 -3.57
C SER A 51 -15.54 35.42 -2.27
N GLN A 52 -16.55 36.16 -1.83
CA GLN A 52 -17.42 35.86 -0.69
C GLN A 52 -18.89 35.88 -1.17
N ARG A 53 -19.74 34.94 -0.76
CA ARG A 53 -21.18 34.85 -1.12
C ARG A 53 -22.02 34.19 -0.02
N THR A 54 -23.31 34.47 0.03
CA THR A 54 -24.24 33.75 0.92
C THR A 54 -24.59 32.36 0.38
N GLY A 55 -24.50 31.33 1.23
CA GLY A 55 -24.87 29.94 0.94
C GLY A 55 -26.14 29.47 1.65
N LEU A 56 -26.47 28.19 1.48
CA LEU A 56 -27.58 27.49 2.16
C LEU A 56 -27.49 27.63 3.69
N TYR A 57 -28.65 27.69 4.35
CA TYR A 57 -28.78 27.99 5.79
C TYR A 57 -28.14 29.33 6.20
N GLY A 58 -27.91 30.25 5.26
CA GLY A 58 -27.29 31.56 5.52
C GLY A 58 -25.79 31.54 5.85
N ARG A 59 -25.10 30.40 5.64
CA ARG A 59 -23.64 30.26 5.88
C ARG A 59 -22.82 31.08 4.88
N LEU A 60 -21.67 31.61 5.32
CA LEU A 60 -20.77 32.39 4.45
C LEU A 60 -19.86 31.47 3.63
N LEU A 61 -19.96 31.53 2.30
CA LEU A 61 -19.09 30.84 1.36
C LEU A 61 -17.90 31.74 0.97
N VAL A 62 -16.69 31.33 1.28
CA VAL A 62 -15.45 32.05 0.95
C VAL A 62 -14.62 31.19 0.00
N THR A 63 -14.25 31.75 -1.15
CA THR A 63 -13.37 31.08 -2.14
C THR A 63 -11.96 31.64 -2.06
N PHE A 64 -10.98 30.75 -2.04
CA PHE A 64 -9.55 31.00 -1.87
C PHE A 64 -8.76 30.59 -3.12
N GLN A 65 -7.73 31.36 -3.46
CA GLN A 65 -6.83 31.17 -4.60
C GLN A 65 -5.34 31.41 -4.24
N PRO A 66 -4.36 30.87 -4.98
CA PRO A 66 -2.93 31.12 -4.73
C PRO A 66 -2.51 32.60 -4.89
N ARG A 67 -1.50 33.05 -4.13
CA ARG A 67 -1.00 34.46 -4.12
C ARG A 67 -0.31 34.95 -5.42
N LYS A 68 0.09 34.09 -6.36
CA LYS A 68 0.99 34.47 -7.48
C LYS A 68 0.26 35.01 -8.71
N HIS A 69 0.80 36.07 -9.32
CA HIS A 69 0.25 36.82 -10.48
C HIS A 69 0.28 36.08 -11.84
N HIS A 70 0.15 34.76 -11.90
CA HIS A 70 -0.04 34.03 -13.16
C HIS A 70 -1.39 33.29 -13.17
N PRO A 71 -2.19 33.38 -14.26
CA PRO A 71 -3.51 32.74 -14.32
C PRO A 71 -3.48 31.21 -14.31
N ASP A 72 -2.30 30.61 -14.48
CA ASP A 72 -2.07 29.15 -14.51
C ASP A 72 -1.32 28.60 -13.30
N VAL A 73 -1.31 29.34 -12.18
CA VAL A 73 -0.83 28.78 -10.90
C VAL A 73 -1.90 27.89 -10.29
N GLU A 74 -1.72 26.58 -10.43
CA GLU A 74 -2.52 25.58 -9.73
C GLU A 74 -2.18 25.49 -8.24
N LEU A 75 -3.10 24.92 -7.47
CA LEU A 75 -2.90 24.50 -6.09
C LEU A 75 -1.94 23.30 -6.07
N PRO A 76 -1.04 23.19 -5.08
CA PRO A 76 -0.18 22.01 -4.94
C PRO A 76 -1.03 20.75 -4.70
N CYS A 77 -0.47 19.59 -5.07
CA CYS A 77 -1.08 18.28 -4.85
C CYS A 77 -1.53 18.14 -3.37
N ASN A 78 -2.80 17.86 -3.15
CA ASN A 78 -3.39 17.94 -1.81
C ASN A 78 -4.53 16.93 -1.59
N SER A 79 -4.84 16.67 -0.32
CA SER A 79 -5.82 15.67 0.14
C SER A 79 -7.09 16.31 0.73
N PHE A 80 -7.41 17.54 0.34
CA PHE A 80 -8.64 18.23 0.74
C PHE A 80 -9.79 17.74 -0.14
N GLY A 81 -10.71 16.98 0.46
CA GLY A 81 -11.98 16.62 -0.14
C GLY A 81 -13.06 17.66 0.20
N PRO A 82 -14.08 17.82 -0.65
CA PRO A 82 -15.31 18.51 -0.25
C PRO A 82 -15.88 17.88 1.03
N GLY A 83 -16.38 18.75 1.90
CA GLY A 83 -16.89 18.50 3.24
C GLY A 83 -15.84 18.16 4.31
N ASP A 84 -14.55 18.30 4.05
CA ASP A 84 -13.52 18.27 5.09
C ASP A 84 -13.65 19.48 6.02
N ILE A 85 -13.34 19.30 7.31
CA ILE A 85 -13.25 20.42 8.25
C ILE A 85 -11.86 21.03 8.16
N VAL A 86 -11.82 22.36 8.02
CA VAL A 86 -10.59 23.14 7.85
C VAL A 86 -10.55 24.31 8.83
N GLY A 87 -9.38 24.56 9.40
CA GLY A 87 -9.08 25.78 10.12
C GLY A 87 -8.56 26.82 9.15
N LEU A 88 -9.14 28.01 9.20
CA LEU A 88 -8.62 29.19 8.52
C LEU A 88 -7.64 29.91 9.47
N TYR A 89 -6.40 30.08 9.02
CA TYR A 89 -5.35 30.73 9.78
C TYR A 89 -4.77 31.90 8.98
N GLU A 90 -4.47 33.00 9.64
CA GLU A 90 -3.81 34.16 9.02
C GLU A 90 -2.29 33.95 8.99
N SER A 91 -1.62 34.33 7.91
CA SER A 91 -0.15 34.12 7.76
C SER A 91 0.71 35.00 8.69
N ALA A 92 0.10 35.95 9.40
CA ALA A 92 0.71 36.81 10.41
C ALA A 92 0.06 36.65 11.81
N GLY A 93 -0.90 35.72 11.96
CA GLY A 93 -1.68 35.54 13.18
C GLY A 93 -1.05 34.60 14.21
N GLN A 94 -1.73 34.45 15.35
CA GLN A 94 -1.37 33.49 16.40
C GLN A 94 -1.70 32.04 15.99
N SER A 95 -1.30 31.08 16.83
CA SER A 95 -1.42 29.63 16.58
C SER A 95 -2.85 29.07 16.56
N ASP A 96 -3.87 29.89 16.82
CA ASP A 96 -5.28 29.49 16.84
C ASP A 96 -6.00 29.82 15.52
N PRO A 97 -6.97 29.00 15.08
CA PRO A 97 -7.73 29.28 13.86
C PRO A 97 -8.62 30.52 14.04
N VAL A 98 -8.57 31.42 13.07
CA VAL A 98 -9.45 32.60 12.93
C VAL A 98 -10.92 32.15 12.90
N SER A 99 -11.18 31.06 12.16
CA SER A 99 -12.46 30.36 12.14
C SER A 99 -12.28 28.91 11.68
N THR A 100 -13.26 28.06 11.96
CA THR A 100 -13.36 26.70 11.41
C THR A 100 -14.50 26.65 10.38
N GLY A 101 -14.25 25.96 9.28
CA GLY A 101 -15.18 25.86 8.16
C GLY A 101 -15.19 24.47 7.54
N ILE A 102 -16.12 24.27 6.63
CA ILE A 102 -16.34 23.02 5.89
C ILE A 102 -16.03 23.30 4.43
N VAL A 103 -15.09 22.58 3.81
CA VAL A 103 -14.79 22.73 2.37
C VAL A 103 -16.08 22.45 1.58
N THR A 104 -16.49 23.36 0.70
CA THR A 104 -17.68 23.18 -0.13
C THR A 104 -17.34 22.89 -1.58
N ARG A 105 -16.16 23.27 -2.07
CA ARG A 105 -15.67 22.92 -3.41
C ARG A 105 -14.15 22.91 -3.42
N ILE A 106 -13.55 22.00 -4.18
CA ILE A 106 -12.17 22.11 -4.61
C ILE A 106 -12.08 21.92 -6.13
N THR A 107 -11.09 22.56 -6.72
CA THR A 107 -10.71 22.51 -8.14
C THR A 107 -9.19 22.66 -8.21
N PRO A 108 -8.53 22.43 -9.36
CA PRO A 108 -7.07 22.62 -9.48
C PRO A 108 -6.59 24.05 -9.16
N LYS A 109 -7.44 25.09 -9.27
CA LYS A 109 -7.04 26.50 -9.04
C LYS A 109 -7.70 27.17 -7.82
N LEU A 110 -8.82 26.64 -7.30
CA LEU A 110 -9.65 27.28 -6.26
C LEU A 110 -10.15 26.30 -5.18
N VAL A 111 -10.20 26.76 -3.92
CA VAL A 111 -10.87 26.07 -2.80
C VAL A 111 -11.98 26.96 -2.24
N THR A 112 -13.21 26.48 -2.14
CA THR A 112 -14.31 27.17 -1.45
C THR A 112 -14.61 26.51 -0.12
N VAL A 113 -14.86 27.31 0.93
CA VAL A 113 -15.14 26.87 2.30
C VAL A 113 -16.39 27.59 2.81
N ALA A 114 -17.33 26.86 3.41
CA ALA A 114 -18.43 27.42 4.19
C ALA A 114 -18.01 27.62 5.65
N PHE A 115 -18.16 28.83 6.16
CA PHE A 115 -17.97 29.15 7.57
C PHE A 115 -19.31 29.34 8.29
N GLU A 116 -19.33 28.97 9.57
CA GLU A 116 -20.49 29.10 10.44
C GLU A 116 -20.36 30.41 11.24
N GLU A 117 -21.22 31.40 10.92
CA GLU A 117 -21.14 32.76 11.45
C GLU A 117 -21.36 32.83 12.97
N SER A 118 -20.27 32.74 13.72
CA SER A 118 -20.25 32.89 15.19
C SER A 118 -19.20 33.89 15.68
N ARG A 119 -18.43 34.50 14.77
CA ARG A 119 -17.40 35.52 15.07
C ARG A 119 -17.43 36.66 14.05
N GLU A 120 -17.43 37.89 14.56
CA GLU A 120 -17.45 39.13 13.77
C GLU A 120 -16.25 39.23 12.81
N SER A 121 -15.12 38.59 13.15
CA SER A 121 -13.87 38.53 12.38
C SER A 121 -14.04 38.12 10.91
N LEU A 122 -15.01 37.25 10.59
CA LEU A 122 -15.23 36.78 9.21
C LEU A 122 -15.73 37.88 8.26
N SER A 123 -16.39 38.92 8.77
CA SER A 123 -16.90 40.03 7.95
C SER A 123 -15.78 40.91 7.39
N ASN A 124 -14.60 40.86 8.01
CA ASN A 124 -13.40 41.63 7.65
C ASN A 124 -12.33 40.72 7.02
N LEU A 125 -12.74 39.69 6.28
CA LEU A 125 -11.84 38.95 5.41
C LEU A 125 -11.40 39.85 4.24
N ASP A 126 -10.16 40.33 4.32
CA ASP A 126 -9.55 41.24 3.34
C ASP A 126 -8.83 40.48 2.22
N GLN A 127 -8.85 41.08 1.03
CA GLN A 127 -8.31 40.44 -0.18
C GLN A 127 -6.77 40.51 -0.27
N GLU A 128 -6.15 41.44 0.46
CA GLU A 128 -4.68 41.61 0.50
C GLU A 128 -3.99 40.73 1.55
N THR A 129 -4.76 40.20 2.50
CA THR A 129 -4.24 39.34 3.57
C THR A 129 -4.00 37.92 3.07
N SER A 130 -2.86 37.35 3.48
CA SER A 130 -2.46 35.99 3.13
C SER A 130 -2.95 35.02 4.20
N TYR A 131 -3.70 34.01 3.79
CA TYR A 131 -4.26 32.96 4.65
C TYR A 131 -3.59 31.61 4.39
N HIS A 132 -3.81 30.67 5.31
CA HIS A 132 -3.58 29.26 5.10
C HIS A 132 -4.76 28.42 5.62
N LEU A 133 -5.02 27.30 4.94
CA LEU A 133 -6.02 26.31 5.32
C LEU A 133 -5.30 25.05 5.82
N LEU A 134 -5.67 24.57 7.01
CA LEU A 134 -5.16 23.35 7.60
C LEU A 134 -6.32 22.40 7.87
N LYS A 135 -6.19 21.13 7.46
CA LYS A 135 -7.21 20.10 7.70
C LYS A 135 -7.30 19.76 9.20
N LEU A 136 -8.51 19.65 9.74
CA LEU A 136 -8.80 19.40 11.15
C LEU A 136 -9.54 18.07 11.33
N ALA A 137 -9.38 17.46 12.52
CA ALA A 137 -10.13 16.30 12.98
C ALA A 137 -11.66 16.56 12.94
N ASN A 138 -12.46 15.55 12.56
CA ASN A 138 -13.89 15.75 12.27
C ASN A 138 -14.79 15.58 13.50
N ASP A 139 -14.72 16.58 14.37
CA ASP A 139 -15.44 16.65 15.64
C ASP A 139 -16.98 16.57 15.50
N VAL A 140 -17.54 16.90 14.32
CA VAL A 140 -18.97 16.79 14.03
C VAL A 140 -19.43 15.34 13.93
N THR A 141 -18.60 14.44 13.42
CA THR A 141 -18.89 13.00 13.36
C THR A 141 -19.08 12.43 14.77
N TYR A 142 -18.12 12.64 15.67
CA TYR A 142 -18.21 12.17 17.05
C TYR A 142 -19.41 12.73 17.81
N LYS A 143 -19.74 14.02 17.61
CA LYS A 143 -20.93 14.65 18.20
C LYS A 143 -22.22 13.95 17.75
N ARG A 144 -22.35 13.60 16.46
CA ARG A 144 -23.51 12.87 15.92
C ARG A 144 -23.59 11.43 16.43
N LEU A 145 -22.47 10.71 16.49
CA LEU A 145 -22.40 9.35 17.03
C LEU A 145 -22.80 9.33 18.52
N LYS A 146 -22.23 10.23 19.34
CA LYS A 146 -22.58 10.38 20.75
C LYS A 146 -24.05 10.75 20.95
N LYS A 147 -24.61 11.63 20.12
CA LYS A 147 -26.03 11.97 20.18
C LYS A 147 -26.92 10.76 19.90
N ALA A 148 -26.63 9.98 18.85
CA ALA A 148 -27.43 8.80 18.51
C ALA A 148 -27.36 7.69 19.57
N LEU A 149 -26.18 7.45 20.16
CA LEU A 149 -26.04 6.53 21.30
C LEU A 149 -26.84 7.00 22.53
N ASN A 150 -26.83 8.31 22.82
CA ASN A 150 -27.67 8.87 23.89
C ASN A 150 -29.18 8.71 23.58
N THR A 151 -29.60 8.93 22.33
CA THR A 151 -31.00 8.71 21.90
C THR A 151 -31.39 7.24 22.02
N LEU A 152 -30.53 6.31 21.62
CA LEU A 152 -30.74 4.86 21.79
C LEU A 152 -30.93 4.50 23.28
N ASN A 153 -30.11 5.05 24.18
CA ASN A 153 -30.25 4.84 25.63
C ASN A 153 -31.52 5.46 26.24
N GLN A 154 -32.21 6.32 25.50
CA GLN A 154 -33.45 7.01 25.92
C GLN A 154 -34.67 6.54 25.11
N TYR A 155 -34.52 5.49 24.28
CA TYR A 155 -35.55 5.01 23.37
C TYR A 155 -36.52 4.05 24.06
N HIS A 156 -37.48 4.61 24.78
CA HIS A 156 -38.47 3.84 25.57
C HIS A 156 -39.73 3.44 24.76
N SER A 157 -40.05 4.19 23.70
CA SER A 157 -41.25 3.98 22.89
C SER A 157 -41.05 4.57 21.49
N GLY A 158 -41.34 3.81 20.44
CA GLY A 158 -41.24 4.27 19.06
C GLY A 158 -41.27 3.11 18.05
N PRO A 159 -41.24 3.40 16.74
CA PRO A 159 -41.32 2.37 15.70
C PRO A 159 -40.16 1.37 15.73
N ALA A 160 -38.99 1.76 16.26
CA ALA A 160 -37.80 0.91 16.29
C ALA A 160 -37.70 -0.01 17.52
N CYS A 161 -38.67 -0.04 18.45
CA CYS A 161 -38.56 -0.83 19.68
C CYS A 161 -38.34 -2.33 19.42
N SER A 162 -39.19 -2.98 18.62
CA SER A 162 -39.01 -4.40 18.27
C SER A 162 -37.70 -4.68 17.52
N LEU A 163 -37.25 -3.73 16.70
CA LEU A 163 -35.97 -3.79 16.02
C LEU A 163 -34.79 -3.70 17.02
N ILE A 164 -34.87 -2.83 18.03
CA ILE A 164 -33.87 -2.73 19.11
C ILE A 164 -33.82 -4.05 19.90
N ASP A 165 -34.96 -4.63 20.26
CA ASP A 165 -35.01 -5.89 21.02
C ASP A 165 -34.38 -7.07 20.27
N VAL A 166 -34.62 -7.19 18.96
CA VAL A 166 -33.93 -8.17 18.10
C VAL A 166 -32.42 -7.84 17.98
N LEU A 167 -32.06 -6.58 17.73
CA LEU A 167 -30.65 -6.17 17.57
C LEU A 167 -29.81 -6.28 18.86
N PHE A 168 -30.42 -6.33 20.05
CA PHE A 168 -29.76 -6.56 21.33
C PHE A 168 -29.89 -7.98 21.89
N PHE A 169 -30.63 -8.85 21.18
CA PHE A 169 -30.94 -10.22 21.56
C PHE A 169 -31.84 -10.32 22.82
N SER A 170 -32.68 -9.31 23.05
CA SER A 170 -33.79 -9.34 24.02
C SER A 170 -34.98 -10.16 23.50
N SER A 171 -35.07 -10.34 22.18
CA SER A 171 -36.04 -11.19 21.48
C SER A 171 -35.39 -11.80 20.25
N ASP A 172 -35.95 -12.92 19.78
CA ASP A 172 -35.56 -13.50 18.49
C ASP A 172 -36.39 -12.87 17.35
N PRO A 173 -35.90 -12.89 16.08
CA PRO A 173 -36.61 -12.33 14.94
C PRO A 173 -38.00 -12.97 14.76
N SER A 174 -39.00 -12.15 14.41
CA SER A 174 -40.36 -12.68 14.16
C SER A 174 -40.38 -13.64 12.98
N THR A 175 -41.38 -14.53 12.94
CA THR A 175 -41.61 -15.38 11.77
C THR A 175 -41.82 -14.53 10.50
N PRO A 176 -41.17 -14.88 9.37
CA PRO A 176 -41.35 -14.18 8.11
C PRO A 176 -42.83 -14.12 7.70
N GLY A 177 -43.26 -12.98 7.15
CA GLY A 177 -44.60 -12.83 6.60
C GLY A 177 -44.77 -13.59 5.28
N GLU A 178 -46.00 -13.99 4.98
CA GLU A 178 -46.35 -14.51 3.65
C GLU A 178 -46.05 -13.44 2.59
N THR A 179 -45.18 -13.78 1.64
CA THR A 179 -44.87 -12.91 0.50
C THR A 179 -45.75 -13.26 -0.67
N LYS A 180 -46.41 -12.25 -1.25
CA LYS A 180 -47.06 -12.39 -2.56
C LYS A 180 -45.99 -12.68 -3.62
N PRO A 181 -46.30 -13.46 -4.68
CA PRO A 181 -45.34 -13.76 -5.73
C PRO A 181 -44.83 -12.46 -6.37
N LEU A 182 -43.52 -12.22 -6.24
CA LEU A 182 -42.88 -10.99 -6.68
C LEU A 182 -42.65 -11.02 -8.20
N LYS A 183 -43.09 -9.97 -8.89
CA LYS A 183 -42.61 -9.70 -10.25
C LYS A 183 -41.32 -8.88 -10.13
N PHE A 184 -40.17 -9.54 -10.25
CA PHE A 184 -38.87 -8.87 -10.31
C PHE A 184 -38.83 -7.87 -11.47
N TYR A 185 -38.25 -6.69 -11.24
CA TYR A 185 -38.04 -5.69 -12.30
C TYR A 185 -36.80 -6.00 -13.13
N ASN A 186 -35.75 -6.55 -12.51
CA ASN A 186 -34.58 -7.07 -13.20
C ASN A 186 -34.71 -8.58 -13.44
N GLU A 187 -35.04 -8.97 -14.68
CA GLU A 187 -35.16 -10.38 -15.07
C GLU A 187 -33.80 -11.13 -15.12
N LEU A 188 -32.68 -10.39 -15.14
CA LEU A 188 -31.32 -10.95 -15.18
C LEU A 188 -30.76 -11.34 -13.79
N LEU A 189 -31.53 -11.16 -12.71
CA LEU A 189 -31.12 -11.61 -11.38
C LEU A 189 -30.99 -13.13 -11.31
N ASP A 190 -29.94 -13.66 -10.69
CA ASP A 190 -29.78 -15.10 -10.45
C ASP A 190 -30.63 -15.61 -9.27
N VAL A 191 -30.64 -16.93 -9.07
CA VAL A 191 -31.42 -17.59 -8.02
C VAL A 191 -31.05 -17.08 -6.62
N SER A 192 -29.76 -16.91 -6.32
CA SER A 192 -29.32 -16.43 -5.00
C SER A 192 -29.75 -14.98 -4.74
N GLN A 193 -29.75 -14.14 -5.78
CA GLN A 193 -30.25 -12.78 -5.72
C GLN A 193 -31.79 -12.73 -5.56
N ARG A 194 -32.55 -13.53 -6.31
CA ARG A 194 -34.02 -13.62 -6.20
C ARG A 194 -34.46 -14.15 -4.83
N GLU A 195 -33.76 -15.16 -4.30
CA GLU A 195 -33.97 -15.65 -2.93
C GLU A 195 -33.71 -14.55 -1.89
N ALA A 196 -32.59 -13.83 -2.00
CA ALA A 196 -32.24 -12.76 -1.08
C ALA A 196 -33.28 -11.62 -1.11
N VAL A 197 -33.75 -11.20 -2.30
CA VAL A 197 -34.83 -10.20 -2.44
C VAL A 197 -36.11 -10.67 -1.73
N SER A 198 -36.55 -11.90 -2.03
CA SER A 198 -37.80 -12.47 -1.50
C SER A 198 -37.74 -12.60 0.03
N PHE A 199 -36.62 -13.13 0.54
CA PHE A 199 -36.34 -13.27 1.97
C PHE A 199 -36.30 -11.91 2.69
N SER A 200 -35.56 -10.93 2.16
CA SER A 200 -35.45 -9.60 2.78
C SER A 200 -36.77 -8.84 2.79
N LEU A 201 -37.69 -9.11 1.86
CA LEU A 201 -39.05 -8.56 1.89
C LEU A 201 -39.93 -9.30 2.91
N ALA A 202 -39.82 -10.63 3.03
CA ALA A 202 -40.58 -11.45 3.97
C ALA A 202 -40.26 -11.18 5.46
N GLN A 203 -39.01 -10.88 5.80
CA GLN A 203 -38.60 -10.60 7.19
C GLN A 203 -39.34 -9.39 7.79
N ARG A 204 -39.64 -9.41 9.09
CA ARG A 204 -40.36 -8.31 9.76
C ARG A 204 -39.43 -7.22 10.30
N GLU A 205 -38.50 -7.57 11.17
CA GLU A 205 -37.58 -6.62 11.80
C GLU A 205 -36.24 -6.52 11.06
N LEU A 206 -35.59 -7.65 10.81
CA LEU A 206 -34.18 -7.71 10.36
C LEU A 206 -33.99 -8.68 9.19
N ALA A 207 -33.31 -8.22 8.13
CA ALA A 207 -32.67 -9.09 7.15
C ALA A 207 -31.22 -8.68 6.90
N ILE A 208 -30.36 -9.65 6.62
CA ILE A 208 -28.93 -9.44 6.33
C ILE A 208 -28.59 -10.07 4.98
N ILE A 209 -27.97 -9.29 4.10
CA ILE A 209 -27.49 -9.72 2.78
C ILE A 209 -25.98 -9.75 2.81
N HIS A 210 -25.40 -10.94 2.90
CA HIS A 210 -23.97 -11.12 2.72
C HIS A 210 -23.67 -11.16 1.21
N GLY A 211 -23.02 -10.11 0.72
CA GLY A 211 -22.69 -9.94 -0.70
C GLY A 211 -21.18 -9.96 -0.96
N PRO A 212 -20.56 -11.15 -1.16
CA PRO A 212 -19.15 -11.32 -1.51
C PRO A 212 -18.72 -10.55 -2.78
N PRO A 213 -17.40 -10.41 -3.03
CA PRO A 213 -16.87 -9.67 -4.18
C PRO A 213 -17.45 -10.13 -5.52
N GLY A 214 -17.95 -9.17 -6.32
CA GLY A 214 -18.51 -9.43 -7.64
C GLY A 214 -19.92 -10.03 -7.67
N THR A 215 -20.58 -10.29 -6.53
CA THR A 215 -21.89 -11.00 -6.47
C THR A 215 -23.13 -10.16 -6.79
N GLY A 216 -22.96 -8.91 -7.24
CA GLY A 216 -24.09 -8.04 -7.57
C GLY A 216 -24.85 -7.46 -6.37
N LYS A 217 -24.29 -7.51 -5.14
CA LYS A 217 -24.88 -6.98 -3.89
C LYS A 217 -25.73 -5.71 -4.06
N THR A 218 -25.14 -4.64 -4.60
CA THR A 218 -25.83 -3.34 -4.79
C THR A 218 -26.99 -3.44 -5.79
N THR A 219 -26.91 -4.31 -6.82
CA THR A 219 -28.02 -4.62 -7.73
C THR A 219 -29.17 -5.32 -6.99
N THR A 220 -28.87 -6.28 -6.11
CA THR A 220 -29.86 -6.95 -5.25
C THR A 220 -30.54 -5.97 -4.29
N VAL A 221 -29.76 -5.07 -3.69
CA VAL A 221 -30.26 -4.00 -2.81
C VAL A 221 -31.19 -3.03 -3.57
N VAL A 222 -30.84 -2.66 -4.81
CA VAL A 222 -31.67 -1.79 -5.67
C VAL A 222 -33.01 -2.46 -6.01
N GLU A 223 -33.03 -3.76 -6.33
CA GLU A 223 -34.30 -4.49 -6.55
C GLU A 223 -35.16 -4.48 -5.28
N ILE A 224 -34.59 -4.75 -4.11
CA ILE A 224 -35.31 -4.71 -2.81
C ILE A 224 -35.93 -3.34 -2.55
N ILE A 225 -35.19 -2.26 -2.79
CA ILE A 225 -35.69 -0.89 -2.61
C ILE A 225 -36.89 -0.64 -3.54
N ARG A 226 -36.81 -1.05 -4.80
CA ARG A 226 -37.91 -0.88 -5.79
C ARG A 226 -39.14 -1.72 -5.44
N GLN A 227 -38.96 -2.96 -5.01
CA GLN A 227 -40.06 -3.81 -4.52
C GLN A 227 -40.73 -3.21 -3.27
N ALA A 228 -39.96 -2.62 -2.35
CA ALA A 228 -40.50 -1.93 -1.18
C ALA A 228 -41.28 -0.65 -1.58
N VAL A 229 -40.75 0.16 -2.50
CA VAL A 229 -41.45 1.35 -3.02
C VAL A 229 -42.73 0.97 -3.79
N GLN A 230 -42.73 -0.14 -4.54
CA GLN A 230 -43.93 -0.67 -5.18
C GLN A 230 -45.03 -1.09 -4.18
N GLN A 231 -44.63 -1.54 -2.98
CA GLN A 231 -45.54 -1.82 -1.87
C GLN A 231 -46.00 -0.54 -1.13
N GLY A 232 -45.61 0.64 -1.61
CA GLY A 232 -45.96 1.95 -1.04
C GLY A 232 -45.09 2.40 0.13
N LEU A 233 -44.04 1.64 0.47
CA LEU A 233 -43.19 1.90 1.64
C LEU A 233 -42.23 3.07 1.41
N LYS A 234 -41.98 3.86 2.45
CA LYS A 234 -40.96 4.92 2.45
C LYS A 234 -39.62 4.38 2.94
N VAL A 235 -38.55 4.60 2.15
CA VAL A 235 -37.25 3.96 2.36
C VAL A 235 -36.15 4.99 2.65
N LEU A 236 -35.39 4.75 3.72
CA LEU A 236 -34.16 5.48 4.06
C LEU A 236 -32.95 4.60 3.72
N CYS A 237 -32.24 4.93 2.64
CA CYS A 237 -31.04 4.21 2.22
C CYS A 237 -29.78 4.93 2.74
N CYS A 238 -28.90 4.17 3.38
CA CYS A 238 -27.70 4.67 4.03
C CYS A 238 -26.48 3.81 3.68
N ALA A 239 -25.29 4.42 3.79
CA ALA A 239 -24.00 3.72 3.75
C ALA A 239 -22.94 4.52 4.53
N PRO A 240 -21.81 3.91 4.95
CA PRO A 240 -20.76 4.63 5.67
C PRO A 240 -20.00 5.66 4.81
N SER A 241 -19.83 5.41 3.50
CA SER A 241 -19.04 6.26 2.59
C SER A 241 -19.92 6.93 1.52
N ASN A 242 -19.54 8.14 1.05
CA ASN A 242 -20.29 8.82 -0.03
C ASN A 242 -20.35 7.97 -1.30
N ILE A 243 -19.25 7.32 -1.70
CA ILE A 243 -19.17 6.49 -2.91
C ILE A 243 -20.21 5.36 -2.88
N ALA A 244 -20.41 4.71 -1.72
CA ALA A 244 -21.41 3.65 -1.61
C ALA A 244 -22.86 4.18 -1.74
N VAL A 245 -23.16 5.36 -1.15
CA VAL A 245 -24.46 6.02 -1.33
C VAL A 245 -24.65 6.44 -2.79
N ASP A 246 -23.62 7.00 -3.40
CA ASP A 246 -23.69 7.55 -4.75
C ASP A 246 -23.88 6.43 -5.80
N ASN A 247 -23.19 5.29 -5.63
CA ASN A 247 -23.45 4.08 -6.42
C ASN A 247 -24.91 3.59 -6.32
N LEU A 248 -25.58 3.77 -5.16
CA LEU A 248 -27.01 3.47 -5.03
C LEU A 248 -27.88 4.51 -5.74
N VAL A 249 -27.53 5.80 -5.69
CA VAL A 249 -28.30 6.85 -6.40
C VAL A 249 -28.24 6.64 -7.91
N GLU A 250 -27.06 6.39 -8.48
CA GLU A 250 -26.88 6.10 -9.92
C GLU A 250 -27.80 4.97 -10.38
N ARG A 251 -27.76 3.83 -9.69
CA ARG A 251 -28.55 2.64 -10.03
C ARG A 251 -30.05 2.77 -9.75
N LEU A 252 -30.49 3.79 -9.00
CA LEU A 252 -31.92 4.10 -8.82
C LEU A 252 -32.42 5.16 -9.82
N ALA A 253 -31.54 6.06 -10.27
CA ALA A 253 -31.85 7.11 -11.24
C ALA A 253 -32.34 6.52 -12.58
N ASP A 254 -31.68 5.44 -13.04
CA ASP A 254 -32.03 4.68 -14.25
C ASP A 254 -33.52 4.28 -14.32
N TYR A 255 -34.14 4.05 -13.16
CA TYR A 255 -35.52 3.56 -13.05
C TYR A 255 -36.58 4.64 -12.81
N LYS A 256 -36.20 5.93 -12.89
CA LYS A 256 -37.09 7.10 -12.71
C LYS A 256 -37.81 7.17 -11.36
N GLU A 257 -37.23 6.54 -10.33
CA GLU A 257 -37.77 6.58 -8.98
C GLU A 257 -37.68 7.98 -8.35
N LYS A 258 -38.61 8.29 -7.43
CA LYS A 258 -38.60 9.58 -6.69
C LYS A 258 -37.52 9.56 -5.60
N ILE A 259 -36.27 9.72 -6.01
CA ILE A 259 -35.08 9.64 -5.14
C ILE A 259 -34.50 11.02 -4.78
N LEU A 260 -33.96 11.13 -3.57
CA LEU A 260 -33.41 12.37 -3.01
C LEU A 260 -32.10 12.10 -2.26
N ARG A 261 -30.99 12.71 -2.69
CA ARG A 261 -29.66 12.55 -2.09
C ARG A 261 -29.37 13.67 -1.09
N LEU A 262 -29.29 13.32 0.19
CA LEU A 262 -28.87 14.19 1.28
C LEU A 262 -27.34 14.19 1.38
N GLY A 263 -26.71 15.24 0.87
CA GLY A 263 -25.26 15.45 0.91
C GLY A 263 -24.88 16.72 0.17
N HIS A 264 -23.75 17.32 0.55
CA HIS A 264 -23.26 18.53 -0.11
C HIS A 264 -22.89 18.22 -1.58
N PRO A 265 -23.39 18.94 -2.60
CA PRO A 265 -23.30 18.54 -4.02
C PRO A 265 -21.89 18.21 -4.51
N ALA A 266 -20.87 18.96 -4.10
CA ALA A 266 -19.48 18.69 -4.48
C ALA A 266 -18.88 17.40 -3.88
N ARG A 267 -19.54 16.72 -2.92
CA ARG A 267 -19.18 15.37 -2.48
C ARG A 267 -19.69 14.27 -3.41
N LEU A 268 -20.54 14.62 -4.37
CA LEU A 268 -21.27 13.71 -5.25
C LEU A 268 -20.66 13.70 -6.65
N LEU A 269 -20.74 12.54 -7.32
CA LEU A 269 -20.46 12.44 -8.75
C LEU A 269 -21.35 13.40 -9.55
N GLU A 270 -20.83 13.98 -10.62
CA GLU A 270 -21.53 14.99 -11.43
C GLU A 270 -22.85 14.45 -12.02
N SER A 271 -22.87 13.19 -12.44
CA SER A 271 -24.08 12.45 -12.85
C SER A 271 -25.20 12.50 -11.80
N ILE A 272 -24.86 12.53 -10.51
CA ILE A 272 -25.78 12.42 -9.37
C ILE A 272 -26.20 13.78 -8.80
N GLN A 273 -25.45 14.86 -9.08
CA GLN A 273 -25.71 16.17 -8.47
C GLN A 273 -27.14 16.68 -8.68
N HIS A 274 -27.80 16.28 -9.77
CA HIS A 274 -29.18 16.65 -10.05
C HIS A 274 -30.24 16.01 -9.13
N HIS A 275 -29.90 14.95 -8.39
CA HIS A 275 -30.72 14.35 -7.32
C HIS A 275 -30.38 14.89 -5.92
N SER A 276 -29.38 15.76 -5.79
CA SER A 276 -29.03 16.37 -4.49
C SER A 276 -30.14 17.29 -3.99
N LEU A 277 -30.34 17.35 -2.67
CA LEU A 277 -31.32 18.25 -2.05
C LEU A 277 -31.17 19.69 -2.56
N ASP A 278 -29.95 20.21 -2.58
CA ASP A 278 -29.61 21.56 -3.04
C ASP A 278 -30.04 21.79 -4.50
N ALA A 279 -29.84 20.82 -5.40
CA ALA A 279 -30.21 20.93 -6.81
C ALA A 279 -31.71 20.76 -7.05
N VAL A 280 -32.40 19.93 -6.25
CA VAL A 280 -33.86 19.80 -6.29
C VAL A 280 -34.53 21.08 -5.78
N LEU A 281 -34.04 21.63 -4.67
CA LEU A 281 -34.48 22.95 -4.15
C LEU A 281 -34.26 24.08 -5.16
N ALA A 282 -33.12 24.08 -5.87
CA ALA A 282 -32.81 25.07 -6.90
C ALA A 282 -33.62 24.92 -8.20
N ARG A 283 -34.43 23.86 -8.34
CA ARG A 283 -35.32 23.58 -9.49
C ARG A 283 -36.81 23.65 -9.14
N GLY A 284 -37.17 23.65 -7.86
CA GLY A 284 -38.56 23.72 -7.42
C GLY A 284 -39.16 25.12 -7.51
N ASP A 285 -40.48 25.24 -7.42
CA ASP A 285 -41.22 26.48 -7.66
C ASP A 285 -40.81 27.64 -6.72
N ASN A 286 -40.37 27.30 -5.50
CA ASN A 286 -39.85 28.25 -4.51
C ASN A 286 -38.42 28.76 -4.79
N ALA A 287 -37.70 28.20 -5.77
CA ALA A 287 -36.29 28.50 -6.04
C ALA A 287 -36.05 29.97 -6.37
N GLN A 288 -36.96 30.60 -7.12
CA GLN A 288 -36.85 31.99 -7.54
C GLN A 288 -36.91 32.94 -6.34
N ILE A 289 -37.88 32.71 -5.43
CA ILE A 289 -38.04 33.45 -4.18
C ILE A 289 -36.78 33.32 -3.29
N VAL A 290 -36.25 32.10 -3.15
CA VAL A 290 -35.01 31.84 -2.39
C VAL A 290 -33.79 32.51 -3.04
N ALA A 291 -33.72 32.57 -4.37
CA ALA A 291 -32.66 33.26 -5.09
C ALA A 291 -32.72 34.79 -4.92
N ASP A 292 -33.93 35.37 -4.86
CA ASP A 292 -34.10 36.82 -4.69
C ASP A 292 -33.73 37.27 -3.27
N ILE A 293 -34.18 36.57 -2.21
CA ILE A 293 -33.74 36.87 -0.83
C ILE A 293 -32.21 36.80 -0.69
N ARG A 294 -31.55 35.86 -1.37
CA ARG A 294 -30.08 35.77 -1.38
C ARG A 294 -29.42 36.96 -2.08
N LYS A 295 -29.99 37.50 -3.17
CA LYS A 295 -29.51 38.76 -3.79
C LYS A 295 -29.64 39.92 -2.82
N ASP A 296 -30.73 40.00 -2.07
CA ASP A 296 -30.97 41.11 -1.12
C ASP A 296 -30.02 41.05 0.08
N ILE A 297 -29.71 39.84 0.59
CA ILE A 297 -28.67 39.64 1.60
C ILE A 297 -27.29 40.06 1.06
N ASP A 298 -26.88 39.62 -0.13
CA ASP A 298 -25.58 39.97 -0.72
C ASP A 298 -25.48 41.49 -1.03
N GLN A 299 -26.60 42.12 -1.42
CA GLN A 299 -26.70 43.59 -1.56
C GLN A 299 -26.55 44.31 -0.21
N ALA A 300 -27.30 43.91 0.82
CA ALA A 300 -27.22 44.50 2.15
C ALA A 300 -25.83 44.31 2.78
N PHE A 301 -25.18 43.17 2.56
CA PHE A 301 -23.79 42.91 2.96
C PHE A 301 -22.81 43.86 2.24
N THR A 302 -23.02 44.09 0.94
CA THR A 302 -22.22 45.05 0.15
C THR A 302 -22.39 46.49 0.65
N LYS A 303 -23.63 46.91 0.98
CA LYS A 303 -23.91 48.22 1.63
C LYS A 303 -23.18 48.31 2.98
N THR A 304 -23.28 47.26 3.81
CA THR A 304 -22.63 47.17 5.13
C THR A 304 -21.08 47.31 5.07
N ARG A 305 -20.42 46.85 4.00
CA ARG A 305 -18.97 47.06 3.83
C ARG A 305 -18.63 48.51 3.44
N LYS A 306 -19.44 49.15 2.57
CA LYS A 306 -19.19 50.52 2.06
C LYS A 306 -19.52 51.63 3.07
N THR A 307 -20.59 51.48 3.85
CA THR A 307 -21.04 52.50 4.81
C THR A 307 -20.07 52.66 5.98
N GLN A 308 -19.67 53.90 6.29
CA GLN A 308 -18.81 54.19 7.44
C GLN A 308 -19.60 54.51 8.73
N ASP A 309 -20.82 55.03 8.63
CA ASP A 309 -21.65 55.32 9.81
C ASP A 309 -22.01 54.05 10.60
N LYS A 310 -22.08 54.19 11.93
CA LYS A 310 -22.44 53.13 12.88
C LYS A 310 -23.95 52.90 12.95
N GLY A 311 -24.78 53.93 12.77
CA GLY A 311 -26.23 53.84 12.77
C GLY A 311 -26.74 53.02 11.59
N GLU A 312 -26.41 53.45 10.37
CA GLU A 312 -26.73 52.75 9.13
C GLU A 312 -26.15 51.33 9.10
N ARG A 313 -24.90 51.11 9.56
CA ARG A 313 -24.35 49.74 9.70
C ARG A 313 -25.15 48.88 10.66
N SER A 314 -25.75 49.44 11.72
CA SER A 314 -26.63 48.70 12.62
C SER A 314 -27.95 48.34 11.93
N HIS A 315 -28.51 49.25 11.13
CA HIS A 315 -29.70 49.00 10.31
C HIS A 315 -29.48 47.83 9.34
N PHE A 316 -28.48 47.92 8.45
CA PHE A 316 -28.21 46.86 7.47
C PHE A 316 -27.87 45.51 8.13
N ARG A 317 -27.22 45.51 9.30
CA ARG A 317 -27.01 44.26 10.08
C ARG A 317 -28.31 43.63 10.58
N ASN A 318 -29.32 44.43 10.95
CA ASN A 318 -30.61 43.92 11.39
C ASN A 318 -31.51 43.50 10.21
N GLU A 319 -31.43 44.21 9.08
CA GLU A 319 -32.01 43.81 7.79
C GLU A 319 -31.46 42.45 7.33
N ILE A 320 -30.13 42.25 7.35
CA ILE A 320 -29.48 40.96 7.07
C ILE A 320 -29.96 39.84 8.01
N LYS A 321 -30.18 40.12 9.31
CA LYS A 321 -30.72 39.13 10.26
C LYS A 321 -32.17 38.76 9.93
N ALA A 322 -33.01 39.72 9.55
CA ALA A 322 -34.38 39.49 9.16
C ALA A 322 -34.46 38.64 7.88
N LEU A 323 -33.73 39.04 6.84
CA LEU A 323 -33.65 38.30 5.57
C LEU A 323 -33.06 36.89 5.76
N LYS A 324 -32.03 36.71 6.60
CA LYS A 324 -31.49 35.37 6.94
C LYS A 324 -32.50 34.50 7.71
N LYS A 325 -33.36 35.08 8.54
CA LYS A 325 -34.46 34.35 9.20
C LYS A 325 -35.52 33.91 8.18
N GLU A 326 -36.00 34.82 7.35
CA GLU A 326 -36.99 34.54 6.29
C GLU A 326 -36.48 33.51 5.28
N LEU A 327 -35.21 33.63 4.86
CA LEU A 327 -34.52 32.66 4.02
C LEU A 327 -34.57 31.26 4.65
N LYS A 328 -34.21 31.14 5.93
CA LYS A 328 -34.21 29.86 6.64
C LYS A 328 -35.62 29.26 6.75
N GLU A 329 -36.63 30.07 7.04
CA GLU A 329 -38.02 29.62 7.16
C GLU A 329 -38.57 29.12 5.82
N ARG A 330 -38.30 29.83 4.71
CA ARG A 330 -38.67 29.36 3.36
C ARG A 330 -37.85 28.16 2.90
N GLU A 331 -36.55 28.09 3.21
CA GLU A 331 -35.71 26.91 2.95
C GLU A 331 -36.23 25.68 3.72
N GLU A 332 -36.60 25.80 5.01
CA GLU A 332 -37.13 24.69 5.82
C GLU A 332 -38.52 24.22 5.34
N ILE A 333 -39.40 25.11 4.88
CA ILE A 333 -40.67 24.73 4.25
C ILE A 333 -40.42 23.96 2.94
N ALA A 334 -39.59 24.50 2.04
CA ALA A 334 -39.29 23.86 0.75
C ALA A 334 -38.57 22.51 0.91
N MET A 335 -37.67 22.39 1.89
CA MET A 335 -37.06 21.10 2.25
C MET A 335 -38.09 20.08 2.73
N THR A 336 -39.05 20.48 3.57
CA THR A 336 -40.06 19.57 4.13
C THR A 336 -40.94 18.96 3.05
N ASP A 337 -41.37 19.77 2.07
CA ASP A 337 -42.15 19.30 0.92
C ASP A 337 -41.34 18.33 0.03
N VAL A 338 -40.12 18.70 -0.34
CA VAL A 338 -39.21 17.86 -1.16
C VAL A 338 -38.89 16.53 -0.46
N LEU A 339 -38.62 16.55 0.85
CA LEU A 339 -38.38 15.35 1.65
C LEU A 339 -39.61 14.44 1.68
N THR A 340 -40.81 15.00 1.89
CA THR A 340 -42.06 14.23 2.01
C THR A 340 -42.49 13.61 0.68
N ARG A 341 -42.21 14.28 -0.46
CA ARG A 341 -42.51 13.78 -1.81
C ARG A 341 -41.58 12.67 -2.29
N ALA A 342 -40.38 12.53 -1.72
CA ALA A 342 -39.45 11.46 -2.07
C ALA A 342 -39.95 10.09 -1.58
N ASN A 343 -39.72 9.03 -2.37
CA ASN A 343 -39.99 7.64 -1.96
C ASN A 343 -38.74 6.98 -1.35
N VAL A 344 -37.56 7.35 -1.87
CA VAL A 344 -36.26 6.91 -1.34
C VAL A 344 -35.42 8.12 -0.98
N VAL A 345 -35.00 8.20 0.27
CA VAL A 345 -34.05 9.23 0.74
C VAL A 345 -32.70 8.58 0.96
N LEU A 346 -31.65 9.11 0.34
CA LEU A 346 -30.30 8.53 0.31
C LEU A 346 -29.31 9.44 1.04
N ALA A 347 -28.63 8.92 2.06
CA ALA A 347 -27.69 9.67 2.91
C ALA A 347 -26.48 8.83 3.29
N THR A 348 -25.39 9.43 3.80
CA THR A 348 -24.44 8.64 4.61
C THR A 348 -25.05 8.37 5.99
N ASN A 349 -24.58 7.34 6.70
CA ASN A 349 -24.99 7.06 8.10
C ASN A 349 -24.95 8.34 8.97
N THR A 350 -23.87 9.12 8.86
CA THR A 350 -23.69 10.40 9.56
C THR A 350 -24.49 11.56 8.98
N GLY A 351 -24.93 11.47 7.72
CA GLY A 351 -25.82 12.42 7.05
C GLY A 351 -27.28 12.28 7.47
N ALA A 352 -27.74 11.06 7.78
CA ALA A 352 -29.07 10.73 8.30
C ALA A 352 -29.34 11.18 9.76
N SER A 353 -28.54 12.12 10.27
CA SER A 353 -28.61 12.61 11.64
C SER A 353 -29.88 13.43 11.92
N SER A 354 -30.36 13.35 13.16
CA SER A 354 -31.46 14.19 13.68
C SER A 354 -31.12 15.69 13.79
N ASP A 355 -29.88 16.09 13.52
CA ASP A 355 -29.49 17.50 13.34
C ASP A 355 -29.53 17.95 11.86
N GLY A 356 -29.72 17.02 10.92
CA GLY A 356 -29.80 17.27 9.48
C GLY A 356 -31.22 17.49 8.96
N PRO A 357 -31.44 17.46 7.62
CA PRO A 357 -32.75 17.67 7.00
C PRO A 357 -33.85 16.72 7.51
N LEU A 358 -33.48 15.49 7.91
CA LEU A 358 -34.42 14.50 8.46
C LEU A 358 -35.08 14.92 9.79
N LYS A 359 -34.68 16.04 10.41
CA LYS A 359 -35.41 16.65 11.54
C LYS A 359 -36.80 17.19 11.16
N LEU A 360 -37.02 17.47 9.88
CA LEU A 360 -38.23 18.10 9.33
C LEU A 360 -39.34 17.07 9.05
N LEU A 361 -39.00 15.78 9.08
CA LEU A 361 -39.93 14.68 8.85
C LEU A 361 -40.47 14.14 10.19
N PRO A 362 -41.74 13.68 10.24
CA PRO A 362 -42.28 13.02 11.43
C PRO A 362 -41.53 11.72 11.73
N GLU A 363 -41.55 11.30 13.00
CA GLU A 363 -40.70 10.19 13.46
C GLU A 363 -41.02 8.84 12.79
N ASN A 364 -42.28 8.63 12.43
CA ASN A 364 -42.77 7.44 11.72
C ASN A 364 -42.77 7.59 10.19
N HIS A 365 -41.94 8.47 9.60
CA HIS A 365 -41.95 8.70 8.15
C HIS A 365 -41.37 7.53 7.33
N PHE A 366 -40.43 6.74 7.87
CA PHE A 366 -39.79 5.65 7.13
C PHE A 366 -40.22 4.28 7.64
N ASP A 367 -40.60 3.41 6.71
CA ASP A 367 -40.95 2.01 7.00
C ASP A 367 -39.71 1.13 7.12
N LEU A 368 -38.71 1.42 6.28
CA LEU A 368 -37.56 0.57 6.01
C LEU A 368 -36.27 1.41 5.99
N VAL A 369 -35.28 0.98 6.77
CA VAL A 369 -33.89 1.44 6.68
C VAL A 369 -33.05 0.40 5.95
N VAL A 370 -32.37 0.81 4.88
CA VAL A 370 -31.39 -0.03 4.18
C VAL A 370 -30.00 0.51 4.48
N ILE A 371 -29.06 -0.32 4.91
CA ILE A 371 -27.66 0.07 5.10
C ILE A 371 -26.77 -0.80 4.21
N ASP A 372 -26.23 -0.23 3.13
CA ASP A 372 -25.21 -0.90 2.29
C ASP A 372 -23.80 -0.64 2.84
N GLU A 373 -22.89 -1.55 2.55
CA GLU A 373 -21.56 -1.69 3.19
C GLU A 373 -21.59 -1.63 4.74
N CYS A 374 -22.66 -2.14 5.35
CA CYS A 374 -22.86 -2.15 6.81
C CYS A 374 -21.73 -2.86 7.57
N ALA A 375 -21.08 -3.85 6.96
CA ALA A 375 -19.90 -4.53 7.49
C ALA A 375 -18.71 -3.59 7.84
N GLN A 376 -18.68 -2.40 7.25
CA GLN A 376 -17.60 -1.42 7.36
C GLN A 376 -18.01 -0.18 8.16
N ALA A 377 -19.28 -0.12 8.56
CA ALA A 377 -19.79 0.93 9.42
C ALA A 377 -19.48 0.60 10.89
N LEU A 378 -18.92 1.56 11.63
CA LEU A 378 -18.90 1.51 13.09
C LEU A 378 -20.35 1.30 13.58
N GLU A 379 -20.58 0.40 14.53
CA GLU A 379 -21.95 0.08 14.98
C GLU A 379 -22.69 1.33 15.48
N ALA A 380 -22.00 2.21 16.22
CA ALA A 380 -22.54 3.51 16.66
C ALA A 380 -23.01 4.42 15.50
N SER A 381 -22.54 4.22 14.27
CA SER A 381 -23.01 4.97 13.09
C SER A 381 -24.28 4.38 12.49
N CYS A 382 -24.46 3.06 12.54
CA CYS A 382 -25.69 2.41 12.09
C CYS A 382 -26.90 2.81 12.94
N TRP A 383 -26.67 3.05 14.24
CA TRP A 383 -27.70 3.56 15.16
C TRP A 383 -28.21 4.98 14.84
N ILE A 384 -27.59 5.71 13.90
CA ILE A 384 -28.13 6.99 13.42
C ILE A 384 -29.41 6.77 12.56
N PRO A 385 -29.37 6.04 11.42
CA PRO A 385 -30.58 5.74 10.65
C PRO A 385 -31.48 4.67 11.28
N LEU A 386 -30.97 3.67 12.00
CA LEU A 386 -31.80 2.54 12.48
C LEU A 386 -32.96 2.98 13.40
N LEU A 387 -32.80 4.06 14.16
CA LEU A 387 -33.85 4.61 15.03
C LEU A 387 -35.00 5.31 14.28
N LYS A 388 -34.95 5.37 12.94
CA LYS A 388 -35.94 6.03 12.07
C LYS A 388 -36.94 5.09 11.39
N ALA A 389 -36.84 3.77 11.59
CA ALA A 389 -37.74 2.80 10.97
C ALA A 389 -37.99 1.58 11.86
N ARG A 390 -39.06 0.84 11.54
CA ARG A 390 -39.47 -0.42 12.18
C ARG A 390 -38.73 -1.67 11.67
N LYS A 391 -38.18 -1.59 10.45
CA LYS A 391 -37.49 -2.69 9.77
C LYS A 391 -36.14 -2.21 9.25
N CYS A 392 -35.12 -3.06 9.29
CA CYS A 392 -33.86 -2.82 8.60
C CYS A 392 -33.39 -3.97 7.72
N ILE A 393 -32.65 -3.61 6.67
CA ILE A 393 -31.97 -4.53 5.77
C ILE A 393 -30.50 -4.12 5.72
N LEU A 394 -29.61 -4.99 6.18
CA LEU A 394 -28.17 -4.74 6.26
C LEU A 394 -27.45 -5.49 5.15
N ALA A 395 -26.84 -4.78 4.20
CA ALA A 395 -26.04 -5.36 3.13
C ALA A 395 -24.55 -5.06 3.36
N GLY A 396 -23.69 -6.01 3.01
CA GLY A 396 -22.24 -5.83 3.09
C GLY A 396 -21.46 -7.13 3.00
N ASP A 397 -20.21 -7.11 3.44
CA ASP A 397 -19.37 -8.30 3.55
C ASP A 397 -18.41 -8.21 4.73
N HIS A 398 -18.67 -9.00 5.78
CA HIS A 398 -17.85 -9.09 6.99
C HIS A 398 -16.50 -9.80 6.78
N LYS A 399 -16.23 -10.34 5.59
CA LYS A 399 -14.94 -10.90 5.17
C LYS A 399 -14.06 -9.89 4.41
N GLN A 400 -14.61 -8.72 4.07
CA GLN A 400 -13.86 -7.57 3.53
C GLN A 400 -13.50 -6.60 4.67
N LEU A 401 -12.90 -5.44 4.34
CA LEU A 401 -12.32 -4.50 5.32
C LEU A 401 -13.34 -4.08 6.42
N PRO A 402 -12.96 -4.16 7.71
CA PRO A 402 -13.75 -3.66 8.83
C PRO A 402 -13.75 -2.11 8.86
N PRO A 403 -14.45 -1.46 9.81
CA PRO A 403 -14.32 -0.02 10.02
C PRO A 403 -12.87 0.37 10.32
N THR A 404 -12.33 1.36 9.62
CA THR A 404 -11.00 1.92 9.88
C THR A 404 -10.98 2.63 11.24
N ILE A 405 -10.01 2.29 12.10
CA ILE A 405 -9.90 2.77 13.49
C ILE A 405 -8.42 3.07 13.77
N ILE A 406 -8.14 4.25 14.31
CA ILE A 406 -6.79 4.76 14.61
C ILE A 406 -6.30 4.18 15.94
N SER A 407 -7.16 4.16 16.96
CA SER A 407 -6.85 3.61 18.28
C SER A 407 -6.90 2.09 18.26
N HIS A 408 -5.73 1.45 18.05
CA HIS A 408 -5.58 -0.01 18.20
C HIS A 408 -6.11 -0.53 19.55
N LYS A 409 -6.10 0.30 20.61
CA LYS A 409 -6.70 -0.01 21.92
C LYS A 409 -8.23 -0.11 21.83
N ALA A 410 -8.90 0.84 21.19
CA ALA A 410 -10.34 0.81 20.99
C ALA A 410 -10.76 -0.32 20.03
N ALA A 411 -9.99 -0.55 18.95
CA ALA A 411 -10.18 -1.69 18.05
C ALA A 411 -10.11 -3.03 18.80
N ALA A 412 -9.07 -3.27 19.60
CA ALA A 412 -8.92 -4.49 20.41
C ALA A 412 -10.03 -4.66 21.46
N LYS A 413 -10.56 -3.57 22.02
CA LYS A 413 -11.76 -3.58 22.89
C LYS A 413 -13.08 -3.80 22.14
N GLY A 414 -13.05 -3.96 20.81
CA GLY A 414 -14.18 -4.37 19.98
C GLY A 414 -14.84 -3.27 19.15
N LEU A 415 -14.26 -2.07 19.06
CA LEU A 415 -14.80 -0.99 18.21
C LEU A 415 -14.82 -1.37 16.71
N SER A 416 -13.93 -2.29 16.29
CA SER A 416 -13.85 -2.83 14.93
C SER A 416 -14.93 -3.85 14.59
N CYS A 417 -15.70 -4.33 15.57
CA CYS A 417 -16.83 -5.22 15.32
C CYS A 417 -18.02 -4.40 14.80
N SER A 418 -18.31 -4.51 13.49
CA SER A 418 -19.48 -3.86 12.90
C SER A 418 -20.77 -4.55 13.31
N LEU A 419 -21.89 -3.82 13.19
CA LEU A 419 -23.22 -4.34 13.51
C LEU A 419 -23.51 -5.64 12.75
N MET A 420 -23.26 -5.64 11.45
CA MET A 420 -23.46 -6.80 10.58
C MET A 420 -22.66 -8.02 11.07
N GLU A 421 -21.40 -7.84 11.43
CA GLU A 421 -20.57 -8.94 11.95
C GLU A 421 -21.07 -9.46 13.31
N ARG A 422 -21.51 -8.55 14.21
CA ARG A 422 -22.08 -8.93 15.52
C ARG A 422 -23.35 -9.78 15.37
N LEU A 423 -24.22 -9.44 14.41
CA LEU A 423 -25.49 -10.14 14.18
C LEU A 423 -25.28 -11.50 13.48
N ILE A 424 -24.44 -11.55 12.43
CA ILE A 424 -24.13 -12.79 11.70
C ILE A 424 -23.62 -13.87 12.66
N ARG A 425 -22.72 -13.52 13.59
CA ARG A 425 -22.17 -14.43 14.60
C ARG A 425 -23.22 -15.02 15.58
N LYS A 426 -24.38 -14.39 15.75
CA LYS A 426 -25.44 -14.81 16.69
C LYS A 426 -26.61 -15.52 15.98
N TYR A 427 -27.02 -15.03 14.82
CA TYR A 427 -28.22 -15.55 14.12
C TYR A 427 -27.91 -16.48 12.94
N GLY A 428 -26.75 -16.36 12.29
CA GLY A 428 -26.40 -17.16 11.11
C GLY A 428 -27.47 -17.12 10.00
N ASP A 429 -27.61 -18.22 9.27
CA ASP A 429 -28.48 -18.38 8.10
C ASP A 429 -30.00 -18.17 8.38
N SER A 430 -30.42 -17.92 9.63
CA SER A 430 -31.81 -17.57 9.98
C SER A 430 -32.20 -16.14 9.58
N THR A 431 -31.25 -15.19 9.66
CA THR A 431 -31.43 -13.78 9.25
C THR A 431 -30.54 -13.39 8.08
N VAL A 432 -29.60 -14.26 7.69
CA VAL A 432 -28.57 -14.00 6.68
C VAL A 432 -28.85 -14.79 5.40
N LYS A 433 -28.84 -14.11 4.26
CA LYS A 433 -28.72 -14.74 2.94
C LYS A 433 -27.43 -14.31 2.27
N MET A 434 -26.69 -15.28 1.75
CA MET A 434 -25.42 -15.09 1.07
C MET A 434 -25.60 -15.22 -0.44
N LEU A 435 -25.12 -14.24 -1.20
CA LEU A 435 -25.08 -14.29 -2.66
C LEU A 435 -23.90 -15.17 -3.12
N THR A 436 -24.13 -16.07 -4.07
CA THR A 436 -23.17 -17.15 -4.42
C THR A 436 -22.61 -17.07 -5.84
N VAL A 437 -23.31 -16.43 -6.78
CA VAL A 437 -22.84 -16.24 -8.16
C VAL A 437 -22.07 -14.92 -8.26
N GLN A 438 -20.85 -14.93 -8.80
CA GLN A 438 -20.04 -13.72 -9.00
C GLN A 438 -19.74 -13.43 -10.47
N TYR A 439 -19.72 -12.14 -10.82
CA TYR A 439 -19.71 -11.60 -12.17
C TYR A 439 -18.47 -10.74 -12.48
N ARG A 440 -17.39 -10.90 -11.69
CA ARG A 440 -16.17 -10.07 -11.76
C ARG A 440 -14.94 -10.87 -12.20
N MET A 441 -14.63 -11.92 -11.46
CA MET A 441 -13.33 -12.59 -11.41
C MET A 441 -13.27 -13.81 -12.34
N HIS A 442 -12.12 -14.02 -12.98
CA HIS A 442 -11.74 -15.31 -13.55
C HIS A 442 -11.83 -16.42 -12.49
N GLN A 443 -12.22 -17.63 -12.87
CA GLN A 443 -12.50 -18.72 -11.91
C GLN A 443 -11.31 -19.01 -10.98
N ALA A 444 -10.07 -18.94 -11.48
CA ALA A 444 -8.86 -19.17 -10.69
C ALA A 444 -8.57 -18.06 -9.66
N ILE A 445 -9.01 -16.82 -9.90
CA ILE A 445 -8.91 -15.72 -8.94
C ILE A 445 -9.99 -15.89 -7.86
N MET A 446 -11.20 -16.26 -8.29
CA MET A 446 -12.33 -16.52 -7.39
C MET A 446 -12.08 -17.71 -6.47
N GLN A 447 -11.52 -18.81 -6.99
CA GLN A 447 -11.45 -20.09 -6.28
C GLN A 447 -10.60 -20.02 -5.00
N TRP A 448 -9.48 -19.27 -5.02
CA TRP A 448 -8.72 -18.94 -3.81
C TRP A 448 -9.58 -18.26 -2.75
N ALA A 449 -10.19 -17.11 -3.10
CA ALA A 449 -11.00 -16.32 -2.16
C ALA A 449 -12.21 -17.14 -1.66
N SER A 450 -12.87 -17.87 -2.56
CA SER A 450 -13.99 -18.77 -2.27
C SER A 450 -13.61 -19.77 -1.17
N THR A 451 -12.47 -20.44 -1.33
CA THR A 451 -11.98 -21.48 -0.42
C THR A 451 -11.59 -20.88 0.94
N GLU A 452 -10.75 -19.84 0.93
CA GLU A 452 -10.16 -19.24 2.14
C GLU A 452 -11.15 -18.41 2.98
N MET A 453 -12.04 -17.65 2.34
CA MET A 453 -12.89 -16.66 3.03
C MET A 453 -14.37 -17.05 3.08
N TYR A 454 -14.86 -17.81 2.10
CA TYR A 454 -16.29 -18.05 1.86
C TYR A 454 -16.68 -19.54 1.81
N CYS A 455 -15.84 -20.41 2.39
CA CYS A 455 -16.08 -21.86 2.56
C CYS A 455 -16.43 -22.60 1.25
N GLY A 456 -15.83 -22.19 0.13
CA GLY A 456 -16.07 -22.77 -1.20
C GLY A 456 -17.41 -22.42 -1.85
N ARG A 457 -18.24 -21.55 -1.23
CA ARG A 457 -19.63 -21.29 -1.68
C ARG A 457 -19.76 -20.34 -2.88
N LEU A 458 -18.67 -19.76 -3.40
CA LEU A 458 -18.72 -18.88 -4.58
C LEU A 458 -18.61 -19.65 -5.90
N THR A 459 -19.39 -19.23 -6.89
CA THR A 459 -19.44 -19.78 -8.25
C THR A 459 -19.24 -18.68 -9.27
N ALA A 460 -18.46 -18.93 -10.33
CA ALA A 460 -18.19 -17.94 -11.37
C ALA A 460 -19.29 -17.98 -12.43
N HIS A 461 -19.88 -16.81 -12.75
CA HIS A 461 -20.80 -16.73 -13.88
C HIS A 461 -20.06 -17.05 -15.19
N PRO A 462 -20.65 -17.78 -16.16
CA PRO A 462 -19.97 -18.20 -17.39
C PRO A 462 -19.34 -17.05 -18.20
N SER A 463 -19.89 -15.83 -18.11
CA SER A 463 -19.34 -14.64 -18.77
C SER A 463 -17.99 -14.15 -18.21
N VAL A 464 -17.56 -14.63 -17.03
CA VAL A 464 -16.26 -14.30 -16.42
C VAL A 464 -15.41 -15.51 -16.08
N ALA A 465 -15.98 -16.72 -16.03
CA ALA A 465 -15.27 -17.94 -15.60
C ALA A 465 -13.91 -18.15 -16.30
N HIS A 466 -13.81 -17.82 -17.60
CA HIS A 466 -12.63 -18.07 -18.44
C HIS A 466 -12.04 -16.81 -19.12
N HIS A 467 -12.44 -15.60 -18.71
CA HIS A 467 -11.98 -14.36 -19.36
C HIS A 467 -10.54 -13.98 -18.99
N LEU A 468 -9.74 -13.58 -20.00
CA LEU A 468 -8.32 -13.25 -19.89
C LEU A 468 -8.03 -11.89 -20.54
N LEU A 469 -6.86 -11.30 -20.26
CA LEU A 469 -6.50 -9.98 -20.82
C LEU A 469 -6.40 -9.99 -22.34
N LYS A 470 -5.91 -11.09 -22.94
CA LYS A 470 -5.86 -11.30 -24.40
C LYS A 470 -7.24 -11.16 -25.10
N ASP A 471 -8.34 -11.32 -24.37
CA ASP A 471 -9.70 -11.26 -24.92
C ASP A 471 -10.28 -9.82 -24.87
N LEU A 472 -9.47 -8.82 -24.48
CA LEU A 472 -9.81 -7.40 -24.54
C LEU A 472 -9.53 -6.83 -25.94
N PRO A 473 -10.36 -5.90 -26.45
CA PRO A 473 -10.21 -5.35 -27.80
C PRO A 473 -8.91 -4.54 -27.94
N GLY A 474 -7.99 -5.05 -28.76
CA GLY A 474 -6.69 -4.44 -29.05
C GLY A 474 -5.52 -5.00 -28.24
N VAL A 475 -5.72 -6.02 -27.41
CA VAL A 475 -4.64 -6.64 -26.62
C VAL A 475 -3.99 -7.81 -27.39
N ALA A 476 -2.67 -7.79 -27.47
CA ALA A 476 -1.86 -8.85 -28.08
C ALA A 476 -1.70 -10.06 -27.14
N SER A 477 -1.61 -11.27 -27.70
CA SER A 477 -1.52 -12.50 -26.91
C SER A 477 -0.08 -12.84 -26.50
N THR A 478 0.46 -12.10 -25.53
CA THR A 478 1.76 -12.32 -24.87
C THR A 478 1.72 -13.47 -23.85
N GLU A 479 2.70 -13.62 -22.97
CA GLU A 479 2.64 -14.64 -21.90
C GLU A 479 1.79 -14.12 -20.73
N GLU A 480 2.04 -12.88 -20.31
CA GLU A 480 1.38 -12.13 -19.22
C GLU A 480 -0.14 -12.00 -19.43
N THR A 481 -0.57 -11.87 -20.69
CA THR A 481 -1.97 -11.63 -21.07
C THR A 481 -2.77 -12.93 -21.26
N LYS A 482 -2.11 -14.10 -21.29
CA LYS A 482 -2.74 -15.43 -21.32
C LYS A 482 -3.02 -15.99 -19.92
N ILE A 483 -2.39 -15.46 -18.88
CA ILE A 483 -2.48 -15.98 -17.51
C ILE A 483 -3.39 -15.12 -16.62
N PRO A 484 -4.21 -15.73 -15.74
CA PRO A 484 -5.04 -15.00 -14.78
C PRO A 484 -4.35 -14.73 -13.43
N LEU A 485 -3.27 -15.46 -13.15
CA LEU A 485 -2.53 -15.46 -11.89
C LEU A 485 -1.03 -15.41 -12.21
N LEU A 486 -0.31 -14.45 -11.62
CA LEU A 486 1.14 -14.32 -11.70
C LEU A 486 1.74 -14.06 -10.32
N LEU A 487 2.80 -14.76 -9.98
CA LEU A 487 3.66 -14.50 -8.81
C LEU A 487 5.05 -14.08 -9.30
N ILE A 488 5.54 -12.93 -8.84
CA ILE A 488 6.91 -12.47 -9.04
C ILE A 488 7.60 -12.50 -7.67
N ASP A 489 8.36 -13.56 -7.41
CA ASP A 489 9.03 -13.76 -6.13
C ASP A 489 10.34 -12.97 -6.04
N THR A 490 10.47 -12.15 -5.01
CA THR A 490 11.67 -11.35 -4.70
C THR A 490 12.58 -12.01 -3.66
N ALA A 491 12.20 -13.18 -3.12
CA ALA A 491 13.02 -13.94 -2.19
C ALA A 491 14.41 -14.23 -2.76
N GLY A 492 15.44 -14.09 -1.90
CA GLY A 492 16.85 -14.28 -2.30
C GLY A 492 17.44 -13.17 -3.18
N CYS A 493 16.63 -12.29 -3.78
CA CYS A 493 17.08 -11.26 -4.74
C CYS A 493 17.63 -9.98 -4.06
N GLY A 494 17.74 -9.96 -2.73
CA GLY A 494 18.25 -8.81 -1.97
C GLY A 494 17.35 -7.57 -1.95
N LEU A 495 16.12 -7.67 -2.46
CA LEU A 495 15.16 -6.57 -2.58
C LEU A 495 14.43 -6.29 -1.26
N PHE A 496 15.19 -5.85 -0.25
CA PHE A 496 14.69 -5.60 1.10
C PHE A 496 13.84 -4.32 1.22
N GLU A 497 13.02 -4.25 2.26
CA GLU A 497 12.28 -3.03 2.64
C GLU A 497 13.22 -1.90 3.12
N LEU A 498 12.76 -0.65 3.00
CA LEU A 498 13.49 0.52 3.48
C LEU A 498 13.46 0.61 5.02
N GLU A 499 14.65 0.61 5.63
CA GLU A 499 14.88 0.88 7.06
C GLU A 499 14.92 2.40 7.31
N VAL A 500 13.74 3.03 7.24
CA VAL A 500 13.54 4.44 7.68
C VAL A 500 13.26 4.47 9.17
N GLU A 501 14.00 5.28 9.94
CA GLU A 501 13.94 5.30 11.42
C GLU A 501 12.67 5.98 11.98
N ASP A 502 12.08 6.94 11.26
CA ASP A 502 11.02 7.84 11.77
C ASP A 502 9.60 7.61 11.19
N GLU A 503 9.36 6.61 10.33
CA GLU A 503 8.05 6.44 9.67
C GLU A 503 7.29 5.16 10.05
N GLN A 504 5.99 5.33 10.32
CA GLN A 504 5.02 4.24 10.54
C GLN A 504 4.70 3.42 9.26
N SER A 505 5.21 3.84 8.11
CA SER A 505 4.97 3.22 6.80
C SER A 505 6.22 2.52 6.27
N LYS A 506 6.06 1.72 5.21
CA LYS A 506 7.15 0.97 4.55
C LYS A 506 7.11 1.14 3.04
N GLY A 507 8.28 1.00 2.42
CA GLY A 507 8.50 1.06 0.98
C GLY A 507 9.61 0.10 0.57
N ASN A 508 9.62 -0.30 -0.70
CA ASN A 508 10.57 -1.25 -1.28
C ASN A 508 10.83 -0.86 -2.73
N GLN A 509 12.03 -0.31 -2.99
CA GLN A 509 12.44 0.18 -4.31
C GLN A 509 12.56 -0.95 -5.35
N GLY A 510 12.87 -2.18 -4.90
CA GLY A 510 12.92 -3.36 -5.78
C GLY A 510 11.55 -3.68 -6.35
N GLU A 511 10.53 -3.76 -5.51
CA GLU A 511 9.16 -3.99 -5.95
C GLU A 511 8.63 -2.87 -6.85
N VAL A 512 8.99 -1.60 -6.60
CA VAL A 512 8.63 -0.48 -7.50
C VAL A 512 9.15 -0.69 -8.92
N ARG A 513 10.40 -1.16 -9.08
CA ARG A 513 10.98 -1.49 -10.40
C ARG A 513 10.25 -2.65 -11.07
N LEU A 514 9.99 -3.73 -10.34
CA LEU A 514 9.30 -4.92 -10.86
C LEU A 514 7.87 -4.60 -11.31
N VAL A 515 7.13 -3.85 -10.51
CA VAL A 515 5.79 -3.36 -10.85
C VAL A 515 5.84 -2.49 -12.11
N GLY A 516 6.81 -1.58 -12.22
CA GLY A 516 6.97 -0.74 -13.41
C GLY A 516 7.26 -1.52 -14.69
N LEU A 517 8.07 -2.57 -14.61
CA LEU A 517 8.36 -3.48 -15.73
C LEU A 517 7.13 -4.30 -16.14
N HIS A 518 6.38 -4.86 -15.18
CA HIS A 518 5.16 -5.63 -15.50
C HIS A 518 4.06 -4.74 -16.11
N ILE A 519 3.89 -3.51 -15.62
CA ILE A 519 2.97 -2.53 -16.24
C ILE A 519 3.43 -2.21 -17.67
N GLN A 520 4.72 -2.01 -17.90
CA GLN A 520 5.24 -1.76 -19.24
C GLN A 520 4.93 -2.91 -20.19
N ALA A 521 5.15 -4.16 -19.77
CA ALA A 521 4.79 -5.35 -20.56
C ALA A 521 3.28 -5.42 -20.89
N LEU A 522 2.40 -5.13 -19.93
CA LEU A 522 0.95 -5.10 -20.15
C LEU A 522 0.53 -3.95 -21.10
N VAL A 523 1.13 -2.77 -20.99
CA VAL A 523 0.81 -1.61 -21.84
C VAL A 523 1.37 -1.78 -23.26
N GLU A 524 2.57 -2.34 -23.41
CA GLU A 524 3.14 -2.72 -24.72
C GLU A 524 2.36 -3.86 -25.39
N ALA A 525 1.73 -4.75 -24.60
CA ALA A 525 0.75 -5.71 -25.07
C ALA A 525 -0.62 -5.08 -25.43
N GLY A 526 -0.83 -3.77 -25.25
CA GLY A 526 -2.04 -3.06 -25.62
C GLY A 526 -3.10 -2.89 -24.51
N VAL A 527 -2.81 -3.31 -23.28
CA VAL A 527 -3.71 -3.07 -22.13
C VAL A 527 -3.65 -1.59 -21.73
N LYS A 528 -4.79 -0.91 -21.70
CA LYS A 528 -4.84 0.54 -21.42
C LYS A 528 -4.55 0.81 -19.94
N ALA A 529 -3.75 1.82 -19.64
CA ALA A 529 -3.35 2.16 -18.27
C ALA A 529 -4.53 2.34 -17.30
N ARG A 530 -5.63 2.95 -17.75
CA ARG A 530 -6.89 3.10 -16.98
C ARG A 530 -7.56 1.79 -16.57
N ASP A 531 -7.31 0.70 -17.31
CA ASP A 531 -7.92 -0.62 -17.11
C ASP A 531 -7.03 -1.51 -16.20
N ILE A 532 -5.89 -0.96 -15.73
CA ILE A 532 -4.94 -1.51 -14.76
C ILE A 532 -5.09 -0.75 -13.42
N ALA A 533 -4.77 -1.39 -12.29
CA ALA A 533 -4.44 -0.68 -11.05
C ALA A 533 -3.27 -1.32 -10.30
N VAL A 534 -2.57 -0.50 -9.52
CA VAL A 534 -1.53 -0.93 -8.58
C VAL A 534 -2.03 -0.70 -7.16
N ILE A 535 -1.91 -1.72 -6.32
CA ILE A 535 -2.35 -1.69 -4.93
C ILE A 535 -1.20 -2.13 -4.02
N ALA A 536 -0.89 -1.33 -3.01
CA ALA A 536 0.06 -1.69 -1.96
C ALA A 536 -0.55 -1.46 -0.56
N PRO A 537 -0.17 -2.22 0.49
CA PRO A 537 -0.68 -2.00 1.84
C PRO A 537 -0.20 -0.70 2.49
N TYR A 538 0.94 -0.17 2.06
CA TYR A 538 1.67 0.90 2.73
C TYR A 538 1.69 2.21 1.92
N ASN A 539 1.37 3.32 2.56
CA ASN A 539 1.27 4.63 1.90
C ASN A 539 2.59 5.09 1.27
N LEU A 540 3.73 4.90 1.96
CA LEU A 540 5.06 5.20 1.41
C LEU A 540 5.33 4.44 0.11
N GLN A 541 4.98 3.15 0.01
CA GLN A 541 5.08 2.42 -1.25
C GLN A 541 4.14 2.99 -2.33
N VAL A 542 2.90 3.33 -1.97
CA VAL A 542 1.94 3.95 -2.88
C VAL A 542 2.47 5.27 -3.46
N ASP A 543 3.13 6.09 -2.64
CA ASP A 543 3.69 7.37 -3.07
C ASP A 543 5.00 7.20 -3.86
N MET A 544 5.87 6.24 -3.52
CA MET A 544 7.01 5.85 -4.36
C MET A 544 6.59 5.31 -5.73
N LEU A 545 5.52 4.49 -5.78
CA LEU A 545 4.92 4.01 -7.03
C LEU A 545 4.34 5.16 -7.87
N ARG A 546 3.67 6.14 -7.24
CA ARG A 546 3.19 7.34 -7.92
C ARG A 546 4.33 8.18 -8.48
N GLU A 547 5.37 8.44 -7.68
CA GLU A 547 6.55 9.20 -8.13
C GLU A 547 7.21 8.53 -9.34
N HIS A 548 7.33 7.20 -9.35
CA HIS A 548 7.97 6.47 -10.45
C HIS A 548 7.10 6.27 -11.71
N LEU A 549 5.76 6.20 -11.58
CA LEU A 549 4.88 5.73 -12.66
C LEU A 549 3.89 6.78 -13.18
N CYS A 550 3.45 7.74 -12.35
CA CYS A 550 2.36 8.66 -12.71
C CYS A 550 2.70 9.53 -13.93
N HIS A 551 3.96 9.98 -14.04
CA HIS A 551 4.44 10.76 -15.19
C HIS A 551 4.61 9.94 -16.48
N ARG A 552 4.61 8.60 -16.39
CA ARG A 552 4.70 7.69 -17.54
C ARG A 552 3.33 7.15 -17.96
N TYR A 553 2.42 6.96 -16.99
CA TYR A 553 1.06 6.44 -17.19
C TYR A 553 0.02 7.23 -16.38
N PRO A 554 -0.40 8.44 -16.82
CA PRO A 554 -1.27 9.32 -16.02
C PRO A 554 -2.67 8.77 -15.70
N GLU A 555 -3.19 7.82 -16.49
CA GLU A 555 -4.49 7.18 -16.25
C GLU A 555 -4.43 6.01 -15.22
N LEU A 556 -3.24 5.60 -14.79
CA LEU A 556 -3.05 4.43 -13.93
C LEU A 556 -3.48 4.71 -12.49
N GLU A 557 -4.40 3.91 -11.94
CA GLU A 557 -4.80 4.07 -10.54
C GLU A 557 -3.82 3.38 -9.57
N ILE A 558 -3.09 4.18 -8.79
CA ILE A 558 -2.14 3.71 -7.75
C ILE A 558 -2.64 4.13 -6.36
N LYS A 559 -3.01 3.17 -5.50
CA LYS A 559 -3.64 3.42 -4.19
C LYS A 559 -3.27 2.40 -3.11
N SER A 560 -3.61 2.72 -1.86
CA SER A 560 -3.72 1.74 -0.79
C SER A 560 -4.93 0.82 -1.02
N VAL A 561 -4.93 -0.36 -0.40
CA VAL A 561 -6.04 -1.33 -0.51
C VAL A 561 -7.37 -0.70 -0.07
N ASP A 562 -7.37 -0.04 1.07
CA ASP A 562 -8.49 0.67 1.67
C ASP A 562 -8.97 1.81 0.74
N GLY A 563 -8.05 2.48 0.03
CA GLY A 563 -8.35 3.48 -1.01
C GLY A 563 -8.87 2.92 -2.35
N PHE A 564 -8.78 1.61 -2.58
CA PHE A 564 -9.28 0.91 -3.78
C PHE A 564 -10.62 0.20 -3.56
N GLN A 565 -11.20 0.31 -2.37
CA GLN A 565 -12.45 -0.33 -2.02
C GLN A 565 -13.62 0.13 -2.92
N GLY A 566 -14.57 -0.77 -3.19
CA GLY A 566 -15.71 -0.53 -4.10
C GLY A 566 -15.35 -0.55 -5.60
N ARG A 567 -14.07 -0.45 -5.96
CA ARG A 567 -13.59 -0.48 -7.36
C ARG A 567 -13.26 -1.91 -7.82
N GLU A 568 -12.98 -2.03 -9.12
CA GLU A 568 -12.45 -3.20 -9.83
C GLU A 568 -11.69 -2.76 -11.09
N LYS A 569 -10.81 -3.62 -11.63
CA LYS A 569 -10.03 -3.40 -12.86
C LYS A 569 -9.80 -4.70 -13.62
N GLU A 570 -9.47 -4.61 -14.92
CA GLU A 570 -9.18 -5.78 -15.73
C GLU A 570 -7.90 -6.49 -15.26
N ALA A 571 -6.84 -5.71 -15.01
CA ALA A 571 -5.60 -6.16 -14.37
C ALA A 571 -5.39 -5.45 -13.02
N VAL A 572 -4.93 -6.19 -12.01
CA VAL A 572 -4.50 -5.63 -10.71
C VAL A 572 -3.12 -6.16 -10.33
N ILE A 573 -2.27 -5.28 -9.84
CA ILE A 573 -0.88 -5.58 -9.48
C ILE A 573 -0.69 -5.25 -8.00
N LEU A 574 -0.32 -6.26 -7.21
CA LEU A 574 -0.15 -6.16 -5.76
C LEU A 574 1.35 -6.11 -5.40
N SER A 575 1.77 -5.07 -4.66
CA SER A 575 3.11 -4.95 -4.08
C SER A 575 3.01 -5.13 -2.57
N PHE A 576 3.59 -6.21 -2.04
CA PHE A 576 3.48 -6.56 -0.61
C PHE A 576 4.51 -5.85 0.28
N VAL A 577 5.58 -5.31 -0.29
CA VAL A 577 6.62 -4.45 0.32
C VAL A 577 7.55 -5.15 1.31
N ARG A 578 7.01 -6.05 2.14
CA ARG A 578 7.70 -6.68 3.27
C ARG A 578 8.70 -7.71 2.79
N SER A 579 9.98 -7.33 2.81
CA SER A 579 11.13 -8.23 2.72
C SER A 579 12.15 -7.85 3.79
N ASN A 580 12.32 -8.68 4.81
CA ASN A 580 13.21 -8.41 5.94
C ASN A 580 13.74 -9.68 6.59
N ARG A 581 14.96 -9.60 7.16
CA ARG A 581 15.68 -10.77 7.71
C ARG A 581 15.03 -11.41 8.93
N LYS A 582 14.04 -10.75 9.55
CA LYS A 582 13.27 -11.27 10.68
C LYS A 582 12.02 -12.05 10.24
N GLY A 583 11.57 -11.86 9.00
CA GLY A 583 10.32 -12.42 8.49
C GLY A 583 9.07 -11.82 9.16
N GLU A 584 9.10 -10.52 9.50
CA GLU A 584 7.97 -9.78 10.07
C GLU A 584 7.05 -9.26 8.95
N VAL A 585 5.78 -9.69 8.89
CA VAL A 585 4.82 -9.26 7.85
C VAL A 585 4.02 -7.99 8.19
N GLY A 586 3.92 -7.62 9.48
CA GLY A 586 3.24 -6.41 9.94
C GLY A 586 1.79 -6.29 9.45
N PHE A 587 1.47 -5.21 8.72
CA PHE A 587 0.12 -4.83 8.27
C PHE A 587 -0.48 -5.77 7.22
N LEU A 588 0.34 -6.65 6.62
CA LEU A 588 -0.12 -7.75 5.75
C LEU A 588 -0.85 -8.87 6.51
N ALA A 589 -0.72 -8.95 7.84
CA ALA A 589 -1.37 -10.00 8.65
C ALA A 589 -2.90 -9.86 8.75
N GLU A 590 -3.50 -8.79 8.21
CA GLU A 590 -4.95 -8.63 8.16
C GLU A 590 -5.53 -9.27 6.90
N ASP A 591 -5.88 -10.56 6.99
CA ASP A 591 -6.39 -11.39 5.87
C ASP A 591 -7.53 -10.73 5.06
N ARG A 592 -8.40 -9.95 5.72
CA ARG A 592 -9.52 -9.23 5.07
C ARG A 592 -9.04 -8.16 4.09
N ARG A 593 -7.89 -7.52 4.36
CA ARG A 593 -7.25 -6.56 3.44
C ARG A 593 -6.72 -7.29 2.22
N ILE A 594 -6.08 -8.44 2.40
CA ILE A 594 -5.57 -9.26 1.29
C ILE A 594 -6.72 -9.81 0.42
N ASN A 595 -7.80 -10.29 1.04
CA ASN A 595 -9.04 -10.67 0.35
C ASN A 595 -9.60 -9.51 -0.50
N VAL A 596 -9.72 -8.30 0.06
CA VAL A 596 -10.12 -7.12 -0.73
C VAL A 596 -9.16 -6.89 -1.90
N ALA A 597 -7.84 -6.87 -1.67
CA ALA A 597 -6.83 -6.58 -2.68
C ALA A 597 -6.88 -7.52 -3.90
N VAL A 598 -6.86 -8.84 -3.66
CA VAL A 598 -6.92 -9.85 -4.74
C VAL A 598 -8.26 -9.76 -5.50
N THR A 599 -9.37 -9.61 -4.77
CA THR A 599 -10.73 -9.57 -5.37
C THR A 599 -11.09 -8.24 -6.06
N ARG A 600 -10.11 -7.35 -6.29
CA ARG A 600 -10.26 -6.18 -7.19
C ARG A 600 -10.03 -6.55 -8.65
N ALA A 601 -9.30 -7.63 -8.93
CA ALA A 601 -9.02 -8.08 -10.29
C ALA A 601 -10.26 -8.66 -10.97
N ARG A 602 -10.32 -8.52 -12.30
CA ARG A 602 -11.28 -9.24 -13.15
C ARG A 602 -10.60 -10.40 -13.89
N ARG A 603 -9.62 -10.10 -14.73
CA ARG A 603 -8.98 -11.06 -15.65
C ARG A 603 -7.62 -11.54 -15.18
N HIS A 604 -6.83 -10.65 -14.58
CA HIS A 604 -5.44 -10.91 -14.20
C HIS A 604 -5.10 -10.28 -12.85
N VAL A 605 -4.46 -11.04 -11.96
CA VAL A 605 -3.78 -10.52 -10.77
C VAL A 605 -2.31 -10.95 -10.76
N ALA A 606 -1.43 -9.97 -10.58
CA ALA A 606 -0.01 -10.19 -10.33
C ALA A 606 0.32 -9.84 -8.88
N VAL A 607 1.11 -10.67 -8.21
CA VAL A 607 1.62 -10.42 -6.84
C VAL A 607 3.14 -10.36 -6.87
N ILE A 608 3.70 -9.24 -6.41
CA ILE A 608 5.13 -9.05 -6.21
C ILE A 608 5.37 -9.10 -4.70
N CYS A 609 6.15 -10.07 -4.23
CA CYS A 609 6.44 -10.25 -2.81
C CYS A 609 7.68 -11.11 -2.55
N ASP A 610 8.27 -10.99 -1.36
CA ASP A 610 9.30 -11.93 -0.86
C ASP A 610 8.62 -13.15 -0.20
N SER A 611 8.59 -14.29 -0.90
CA SER A 611 7.97 -15.52 -0.41
C SER A 611 8.52 -15.98 0.95
N ARG A 612 9.79 -15.68 1.26
CA ARG A 612 10.44 -16.07 2.52
C ARG A 612 10.00 -15.21 3.69
N THR A 613 9.78 -13.90 3.48
CA THR A 613 9.22 -13.02 4.51
C THR A 613 7.72 -13.25 4.68
N VAL A 614 7.00 -13.43 3.57
CA VAL A 614 5.53 -13.52 3.52
C VAL A 614 5.02 -14.88 3.97
N GLY A 615 5.74 -15.97 3.66
CA GLY A 615 5.40 -17.34 4.02
C GLY A 615 5.40 -17.65 5.53
N ASN A 616 5.90 -16.74 6.36
CA ASN A 616 5.79 -16.82 7.82
C ASN A 616 4.34 -16.60 8.32
N HIS A 617 3.46 -15.96 7.55
CA HIS A 617 2.06 -15.81 7.93
C HIS A 617 1.19 -16.88 7.28
N ALA A 618 0.48 -17.68 8.09
CA ALA A 618 -0.20 -18.88 7.62
C ALA A 618 -1.21 -18.64 6.47
N PHE A 619 -1.93 -17.51 6.48
CA PHE A 619 -2.85 -17.13 5.40
C PHE A 619 -2.11 -16.69 4.13
N LEU A 620 -1.08 -15.84 4.27
CA LEU A 620 -0.30 -15.36 3.13
C LEU A 620 0.50 -16.50 2.48
N LYS A 621 0.98 -17.46 3.28
CA LYS A 621 1.62 -18.67 2.78
C LYS A 621 0.66 -19.45 1.88
N ARG A 622 -0.59 -19.68 2.30
CA ARG A 622 -1.59 -20.37 1.45
C ARG A 622 -1.91 -19.61 0.16
N LEU A 623 -1.86 -18.28 0.16
CA LEU A 623 -1.94 -17.48 -1.09
C LEU A 623 -0.72 -17.71 -2.00
N VAL A 624 0.51 -17.70 -1.46
CA VAL A 624 1.73 -17.95 -2.23
C VAL A 624 1.80 -19.39 -2.74
N ASP A 625 1.46 -20.37 -1.90
CA ASP A 625 1.33 -21.79 -2.26
C ASP A 625 0.30 -21.96 -3.41
N TYR A 626 -0.89 -21.37 -3.28
CA TYR A 626 -1.97 -21.40 -4.30
C TYR A 626 -1.56 -20.76 -5.63
N LEU A 627 -0.90 -19.60 -5.58
CA LEU A 627 -0.36 -18.94 -6.78
C LEU A 627 0.73 -19.79 -7.45
N SER A 628 1.46 -20.58 -6.68
CA SER A 628 2.50 -21.49 -7.19
C SER A 628 1.94 -22.77 -7.79
N GLU A 629 0.74 -23.20 -7.39
CA GLU A 629 0.07 -24.40 -7.93
C GLU A 629 -0.79 -24.08 -9.18
N HIS A 630 -1.40 -22.89 -9.24
CA HIS A 630 -2.40 -22.55 -10.26
C HIS A 630 -2.09 -21.34 -11.13
N GLY A 631 -0.99 -20.62 -10.86
CA GLY A 631 -0.53 -19.47 -11.63
C GLY A 631 0.81 -19.70 -12.30
N GLU A 632 1.31 -18.66 -12.97
CA GLU A 632 2.71 -18.62 -13.41
C GLU A 632 3.58 -18.04 -12.29
N VAL A 633 4.75 -18.62 -12.05
CA VAL A 633 5.73 -18.12 -11.08
C VAL A 633 7.00 -17.71 -11.83
N ARG A 634 7.45 -16.49 -11.58
CA ARG A 634 8.71 -15.92 -12.07
C ARG A 634 9.52 -15.39 -10.89
N THR A 635 10.84 -15.38 -10.98
CA THR A 635 11.71 -14.74 -9.97
C THR A 635 12.14 -13.35 -10.43
N ALA A 636 12.39 -12.43 -9.48
CA ALA A 636 12.86 -11.08 -9.79
C ALA A 636 14.21 -11.04 -10.55
N PHE A 637 15.02 -12.12 -10.51
CA PHE A 637 16.21 -12.26 -11.36
C PHE A 637 15.88 -12.24 -12.87
N GLU A 638 14.70 -12.66 -13.30
CA GLU A 638 14.27 -12.63 -14.72
C GLU A 638 14.00 -11.20 -15.22
N TYR A 639 13.74 -10.27 -14.30
CA TYR A 639 13.38 -8.89 -14.60
C TYR A 639 14.54 -7.90 -14.41
N LEU A 640 15.52 -8.22 -13.54
CA LEU A 640 16.51 -7.28 -13.03
C LEU A 640 17.93 -7.81 -13.17
N ASN A 641 18.51 -7.63 -14.37
CA ASN A 641 19.87 -8.03 -14.73
C ASN A 641 20.94 -7.54 -13.72
N ASP A 642 20.76 -6.34 -13.14
CA ASP A 642 21.70 -5.73 -12.19
C ASP A 642 21.86 -6.50 -10.86
N ILE A 643 21.02 -7.51 -10.59
CA ILE A 643 21.01 -8.29 -9.34
C ILE A 643 21.91 -9.53 -9.42
N VAL A 644 22.38 -9.92 -10.62
CA VAL A 644 23.29 -11.06 -10.80
C VAL A 644 24.67 -10.76 -10.17
N PRO A 645 25.14 -11.55 -9.18
CA PRO A 645 26.47 -11.35 -8.62
C PRO A 645 27.56 -11.71 -9.65
N GLU A 646 28.67 -10.96 -9.67
CA GLU A 646 29.80 -11.14 -10.61
C GLU A 646 30.41 -12.57 -10.60
N ASN A 647 30.17 -13.32 -9.53
CA ASN A 647 30.53 -14.74 -9.38
C ASN A 647 29.78 -15.69 -10.34
N TYR A 648 28.79 -15.21 -11.10
CA TYR A 648 28.14 -15.92 -12.21
C TYR A 648 28.61 -15.40 -13.59
N SER A 649 29.90 -15.06 -13.70
CA SER A 649 30.53 -14.68 -14.97
C SER A 649 30.61 -15.87 -15.93
N HIS A 650 30.18 -15.67 -17.18
CA HIS A 650 30.24 -16.67 -18.24
C HIS A 650 31.69 -17.00 -18.64
N GLU A 651 32.15 -18.23 -18.35
CA GLU A 651 33.29 -18.81 -19.07
C GLU A 651 32.88 -19.14 -20.52
N ASN A 652 33.00 -18.17 -21.44
CA ASN A 652 33.07 -18.41 -22.89
C ASN A 652 33.49 -17.14 -23.67
N SER A 653 34.77 -16.79 -23.67
CA SER A 653 35.30 -15.71 -24.55
C SER A 653 36.80 -15.83 -24.87
N LEU A 654 37.23 -16.93 -25.51
CA LEU A 654 38.53 -17.01 -26.18
C LEU A 654 38.46 -17.97 -27.38
N GLY A 655 38.43 -17.44 -28.61
CA GLY A 655 38.25 -18.26 -29.80
C GLY A 655 38.47 -17.52 -31.13
N ARG A 656 39.73 -17.49 -31.58
CA ARG A 656 40.22 -16.95 -32.88
C ARG A 656 40.11 -15.41 -33.03
N THR A 657 40.91 -14.75 -33.87
CA THR A 657 41.64 -15.25 -35.07
C THR A 657 43.11 -14.81 -35.12
N GLU A 658 43.88 -15.45 -36.02
CA GLU A 658 45.33 -15.40 -36.16
C GLU A 658 45.81 -14.30 -37.14
N GLN A 659 47.08 -13.86 -37.01
CA GLN A 659 48.17 -13.98 -38.01
C GLN A 659 49.23 -12.85 -37.89
N GLY A 660 50.51 -13.22 -37.99
CA GLY A 660 51.67 -12.32 -37.94
C GLY A 660 52.95 -13.10 -37.60
N MET A 661 53.93 -13.13 -38.51
CA MET A 661 55.12 -14.01 -38.41
C MET A 661 56.28 -13.36 -37.63
N GLY A 662 57.20 -14.18 -37.09
CA GLY A 662 58.35 -13.77 -36.25
C GLY A 662 59.56 -13.19 -37.04
N PRO A 663 60.85 -13.41 -36.65
CA PRO A 663 61.38 -14.58 -35.91
C PRO A 663 62.55 -14.34 -34.90
N LYS A 664 63.16 -15.43 -34.37
CA LYS A 664 64.49 -15.55 -33.68
C LYS A 664 64.56 -15.02 -32.21
N THR A 665 65.36 -15.57 -31.26
CA THR A 665 66.23 -16.79 -31.21
C THR A 665 66.52 -17.29 -29.77
N SER A 666 66.52 -18.60 -29.57
CA SER A 666 67.37 -19.48 -28.71
C SER A 666 68.02 -19.05 -27.34
N THR A 667 67.76 -19.90 -26.33
CA THR A 667 68.69 -20.55 -25.35
C THR A 667 69.33 -19.84 -24.13
N ALA A 668 68.80 -20.18 -22.94
CA ALA A 668 69.43 -21.00 -21.86
C ALA A 668 70.32 -20.41 -20.72
N SER A 669 70.21 -21.09 -19.56
CA SER A 669 71.15 -21.17 -18.38
C SER A 669 71.00 -20.20 -17.20
N ALA A 670 71.43 -20.65 -16.01
CA ALA A 670 71.44 -20.00 -14.68
C ALA A 670 72.90 -20.01 -14.10
N PRO A 671 73.26 -19.74 -12.80
CA PRO A 671 72.47 -19.49 -11.57
C PRO A 671 73.02 -18.40 -10.56
N LYS A 672 72.47 -18.41 -9.31
CA LYS A 672 72.85 -17.84 -7.97
C LYS A 672 74.31 -17.35 -7.70
N PRO A 673 74.64 -16.49 -6.67
CA PRO A 673 74.08 -16.46 -5.28
C PRO A 673 73.97 -15.07 -4.55
N GLN A 674 73.89 -15.07 -3.20
CA GLN A 674 73.83 -13.92 -2.23
C GLN A 674 75.22 -13.52 -1.65
N PRO A 675 75.39 -12.41 -0.87
CA PRO A 675 75.50 -12.54 0.62
C PRO A 675 75.12 -11.30 1.52
N GLU A 676 75.01 -11.53 2.85
CA GLU A 676 75.37 -10.75 4.10
C GLU A 676 75.31 -9.18 4.22
N GLY A 677 75.24 -8.53 5.41
CA GLY A 677 75.04 -8.95 6.82
C GLY A 677 75.44 -7.89 7.91
N GLN A 678 75.12 -8.15 9.19
CA GLN A 678 75.60 -7.48 10.46
C GLN A 678 75.10 -6.04 10.77
N LYS A 679 75.15 -5.47 12.01
CA LYS A 679 75.75 -5.88 13.31
C LYS A 679 74.82 -5.54 14.53
N SER A 680 75.31 -5.23 15.76
CA SER A 680 74.46 -5.31 17.00
C SER A 680 74.95 -4.62 18.31
N ARG A 681 74.00 -4.42 19.28
CA ARG A 681 74.14 -4.39 20.79
C ARG A 681 74.64 -3.12 21.51
N PRO A 682 74.61 -3.01 22.89
CA PRO A 682 74.27 -3.96 24.00
C PRO A 682 72.94 -3.60 24.75
N ASN A 683 72.59 -3.84 26.03
CA ASN A 683 73.15 -4.43 27.30
C ASN A 683 71.95 -4.82 28.26
N ALA A 684 71.97 -5.31 29.54
CA ALA A 684 72.97 -5.66 30.58
C ALA A 684 72.42 -6.71 31.66
N THR A 685 72.83 -6.55 32.94
CA THR A 685 72.70 -7.31 34.23
C THR A 685 71.36 -7.15 35.03
N LYS A 686 70.76 -8.10 35.82
CA LYS A 686 71.15 -9.11 36.88
C LYS A 686 71.08 -8.58 38.36
N PRO A 687 70.87 -9.39 39.45
CA PRO A 687 70.44 -10.81 39.61
C PRO A 687 69.46 -11.18 40.81
N SER A 688 68.97 -12.45 40.83
CA SER A 688 68.61 -13.38 41.95
C SER A 688 68.05 -12.98 43.35
N ILE A 689 67.02 -13.72 43.82
CA ILE A 689 66.98 -14.60 45.05
C ILE A 689 65.67 -15.47 45.05
N ARG A 690 65.47 -16.44 45.97
CA ARG A 690 64.49 -17.56 45.88
C ARG A 690 63.42 -17.65 47.00
N LYS A 691 62.17 -17.96 46.60
CA LYS A 691 61.13 -18.84 47.26
C LYS A 691 60.64 -18.53 48.71
N PRO A 692 59.52 -19.15 49.20
CA PRO A 692 58.59 -20.11 48.56
C PRO A 692 57.08 -19.73 48.56
N GLU A 693 56.31 -20.53 47.81
CA GLU A 693 54.88 -20.90 47.99
C GLU A 693 53.71 -19.92 47.72
N ALA A 694 52.58 -20.54 47.32
CA ALA A 694 51.23 -20.04 47.05
C ALA A 694 51.05 -18.76 46.18
N CYS A 695 50.44 -18.89 45.00
CA CYS A 695 49.91 -17.76 44.22
C CYS A 695 48.63 -18.14 43.45
N PRO A 696 47.56 -17.32 43.50
CA PRO A 696 46.39 -17.43 42.62
C PRO A 696 46.52 -16.54 41.35
N LEU A 697 45.49 -16.58 40.51
CA LEU A 697 44.90 -15.48 39.71
C LEU A 697 45.65 -14.12 39.83
N GLN A 698 46.08 -13.44 38.75
CA GLN A 698 45.35 -13.16 37.51
C GLN A 698 46.27 -12.71 36.34
N SER A 699 45.74 -12.80 35.11
CA SER A 699 46.25 -12.18 33.87
C SER A 699 46.26 -10.64 33.93
N VAL A 700 46.90 -9.85 33.05
CA VAL A 700 47.10 -9.91 31.58
C VAL A 700 48.32 -9.00 31.20
N ASN A 701 48.92 -8.91 29.98
CA ASN A 701 48.70 -9.46 28.63
C ASN A 701 49.99 -9.36 27.76
N GLU A 702 49.98 -9.95 26.54
CA GLU A 702 50.62 -9.52 25.26
C GLU A 702 52.12 -9.09 25.16
N ALA A 703 52.87 -9.36 24.08
CA ALA A 703 52.48 -9.81 22.74
C ALA A 703 53.57 -10.64 21.99
N ARG A 704 53.14 -11.25 20.87
CA ARG A 704 53.92 -11.80 19.73
C ARG A 704 54.72 -13.10 19.94
N VAL A 705 54.04 -14.21 19.73
CA VAL A 705 54.56 -15.36 18.96
C VAL A 705 53.53 -15.69 17.85
N GLU A 706 54.04 -15.79 16.62
CA GLU A 706 53.55 -16.47 15.39
C GLU A 706 52.05 -16.57 15.00
N LYS A 707 51.81 -16.62 13.68
CA LYS A 707 50.53 -17.06 13.11
C LYS A 707 50.46 -18.60 13.18
N PRO A 708 49.40 -19.21 13.72
CA PRO A 708 49.11 -20.61 13.42
C PRO A 708 48.54 -20.71 11.99
N GLU A 709 49.07 -21.65 11.22
CA GLU A 709 48.54 -22.01 9.90
C GLU A 709 47.16 -22.68 10.04
N MET A 710 46.25 -22.47 9.09
CA MET A 710 45.06 -23.32 9.01
C MET A 710 45.48 -24.71 8.56
N LYS A 711 45.43 -25.69 9.48
CA LYS A 711 45.48 -27.10 9.08
C LYS A 711 44.17 -27.48 8.41
N ASP A 712 44.25 -27.88 7.15
CA ASP A 712 43.12 -28.46 6.45
C ASP A 712 42.80 -29.85 7.04
N ASN A 713 41.76 -29.90 7.87
CA ASN A 713 41.30 -31.13 8.51
C ASN A 713 40.47 -32.02 7.56
N SER A 714 40.13 -31.57 6.34
CA SER A 714 39.21 -32.28 5.43
C SER A 714 39.66 -33.71 5.12
N GLY A 715 40.95 -33.90 4.79
CA GLY A 715 41.53 -35.22 4.52
C GLY A 715 41.45 -36.17 5.72
N LYS A 716 41.51 -35.66 6.95
CA LYS A 716 41.40 -36.48 8.16
C LYS A 716 39.96 -36.97 8.37
N PHE A 717 38.96 -36.11 8.20
CA PHE A 717 37.56 -36.51 8.32
C PHE A 717 37.16 -37.51 7.22
N ARG A 718 37.64 -37.31 5.99
CA ARG A 718 37.43 -38.25 4.88
C ARG A 718 38.04 -39.62 5.16
N ALA A 719 39.27 -39.67 5.71
CA ALA A 719 39.90 -40.94 6.11
C ALA A 719 39.09 -41.67 7.19
N MET A 720 38.67 -40.96 8.26
CA MET A 720 37.86 -41.55 9.34
C MET A 720 36.49 -42.07 8.85
N MET A 721 35.90 -41.45 7.82
CA MET A 721 34.65 -41.94 7.23
C MET A 721 34.84 -43.16 6.32
N ALA A 722 35.95 -43.25 5.60
CA ALA A 722 36.30 -44.44 4.83
C ALA A 722 36.60 -45.64 5.75
N GLU A 723 37.42 -45.44 6.78
CA GLU A 723 37.71 -46.44 7.81
C GLU A 723 36.43 -46.89 8.54
N PHE A 724 35.52 -45.96 8.86
CA PHE A 724 34.22 -46.30 9.42
C PHE A 724 33.32 -47.06 8.45
N LEU A 725 33.35 -46.79 7.14
CA LEU A 725 32.58 -47.58 6.16
C LEU A 725 33.05 -49.05 6.13
N GLU A 726 34.36 -49.28 6.22
CA GLU A 726 34.97 -50.62 6.22
C GLU A 726 34.87 -51.36 7.57
N SER A 727 34.75 -50.64 8.70
CA SER A 727 34.62 -51.26 10.03
C SER A 727 33.27 -51.95 10.27
N SER A 728 33.20 -52.83 11.27
CA SER A 728 31.94 -53.46 11.72
C SER A 728 31.10 -52.57 12.65
N GLU A 729 31.47 -51.30 12.84
CA GLU A 729 30.73 -50.38 13.72
C GLU A 729 29.49 -49.79 13.03
N VAL A 730 28.43 -49.58 13.81
CA VAL A 730 27.14 -49.07 13.31
C VAL A 730 27.06 -47.53 13.38
N GLN A 731 27.80 -46.90 14.29
CA GLN A 731 27.72 -45.47 14.59
C GLN A 731 29.09 -44.89 14.99
N LEU A 732 29.49 -43.80 14.33
CA LEU A 732 30.69 -43.01 14.60
C LEU A 732 30.30 -41.68 15.27
N HIS A 733 31.11 -41.23 16.25
CA HIS A 733 30.88 -39.98 16.98
C HIS A 733 32.05 -39.00 16.81
N PHE A 734 31.75 -37.78 16.37
CA PHE A 734 32.71 -36.67 16.29
C PHE A 734 32.51 -35.70 17.47
N PRO A 735 33.58 -35.30 18.18
CA PRO A 735 33.48 -34.56 19.45
C PRO A 735 32.94 -33.13 19.29
N SER A 736 32.43 -32.56 20.38
CA SER A 736 31.89 -31.20 20.41
C SER A 736 32.94 -30.09 20.23
N SER A 737 34.23 -30.43 20.22
CA SER A 737 35.35 -29.52 19.96
C SER A 737 35.50 -29.08 18.49
N LEU A 738 34.73 -29.65 17.56
CA LEU A 738 34.73 -29.23 16.16
C LEU A 738 34.19 -27.80 15.98
N ASN A 739 34.95 -26.98 15.25
CA ASN A 739 34.54 -25.63 14.87
C ASN A 739 33.42 -25.64 13.80
N SER A 740 32.73 -24.51 13.59
CA SER A 740 31.57 -24.43 12.69
C SER A 740 31.83 -24.88 11.24
N HIS A 741 33.05 -24.70 10.72
CA HIS A 741 33.44 -25.12 9.37
C HIS A 741 33.72 -26.62 9.32
N ASP A 742 34.45 -27.17 10.30
CA ASP A 742 34.71 -28.60 10.40
C ASP A 742 33.41 -29.40 10.59
N ARG A 743 32.43 -28.85 11.33
CA ARG A 743 31.08 -29.45 11.46
C ARG A 743 30.31 -29.46 10.15
N MET A 744 30.45 -28.43 9.32
CA MET A 744 29.85 -28.37 7.98
C MET A 744 30.47 -29.43 7.06
N LEU A 745 31.80 -29.55 7.06
CA LEU A 745 32.53 -30.60 6.33
C LEU A 745 32.12 -32.01 6.75
N VAL A 746 31.99 -32.29 8.05
CA VAL A 746 31.54 -33.61 8.55
C VAL A 746 30.11 -33.93 8.09
N HIS A 747 29.18 -32.95 8.10
CA HIS A 747 27.83 -33.18 7.57
C HIS A 747 27.84 -33.40 6.04
N GLN A 748 28.55 -32.56 5.28
CA GLN A 748 28.66 -32.72 3.82
C GLN A 748 29.29 -34.07 3.43
N MET A 749 30.39 -34.48 4.06
CA MET A 749 31.02 -35.77 3.74
C MET A 749 30.15 -36.97 4.12
N ALA A 750 29.41 -36.91 5.22
CA ALA A 750 28.45 -37.97 5.55
C ALA A 750 27.31 -38.07 4.52
N GLU A 751 26.87 -36.95 3.93
CA GLU A 751 25.92 -36.93 2.82
C GLU A 751 26.53 -37.45 1.51
N GLU A 752 27.77 -37.06 1.17
CA GLU A 752 28.55 -37.61 0.04
C GLU A 752 28.70 -39.14 0.12
N TYR A 753 28.89 -39.69 1.33
CA TYR A 753 28.97 -41.14 1.58
C TYR A 753 27.60 -41.81 1.86
N GLY A 754 26.47 -41.09 1.74
CA GLY A 754 25.11 -41.63 1.89
C GLY A 754 24.70 -42.07 3.31
N LEU A 755 25.52 -41.78 4.32
CA LEU A 755 25.30 -42.11 5.72
C LEU A 755 24.21 -41.23 6.35
N GLN A 756 23.62 -41.66 7.47
CA GLN A 756 22.76 -40.78 8.26
C GLN A 756 23.62 -39.94 9.21
N HIS A 757 23.32 -38.65 9.38
CA HIS A 757 24.09 -37.74 10.24
C HIS A 757 23.20 -36.84 11.11
N ILE A 758 23.46 -36.77 12.42
CA ILE A 758 22.68 -35.98 13.38
C ILE A 758 23.63 -35.26 14.36
N SER A 759 23.46 -33.94 14.50
CA SER A 759 24.12 -33.12 15.52
C SER A 759 23.29 -33.10 16.81
N THR A 760 23.68 -33.91 17.80
CA THR A 760 22.93 -34.17 19.04
C THR A 760 23.53 -33.43 20.24
N GLY A 761 22.68 -32.97 21.18
CA GLY A 761 23.09 -32.26 22.41
C GLY A 761 23.06 -30.73 22.29
N GLU A 762 23.19 -30.04 23.43
CA GLU A 762 23.13 -28.58 23.51
C GLU A 762 24.48 -27.95 23.90
N GLY A 763 24.64 -26.66 23.58
CA GLY A 763 25.79 -25.86 24.01
C GLY A 763 27.14 -26.48 23.67
N ARG A 764 27.96 -26.73 24.71
CA ARG A 764 29.34 -27.25 24.60
C ARG A 764 29.42 -28.78 24.55
N GLU A 765 28.32 -29.49 24.75
CA GLU A 765 28.26 -30.97 24.72
C GLU A 765 27.75 -31.50 23.38
N ARG A 766 27.35 -30.60 22.47
CA ARG A 766 26.80 -30.93 21.16
C ARG A 766 27.82 -31.64 20.26
N TYR A 767 27.73 -32.96 20.12
CA TYR A 767 28.56 -33.77 19.21
C TYR A 767 27.89 -33.95 17.84
N ILE A 768 28.54 -34.68 16.92
CA ILE A 768 27.91 -35.20 15.69
C ILE A 768 27.95 -36.72 15.77
N SER A 769 26.84 -37.38 15.46
CA SER A 769 26.78 -38.82 15.25
C SER A 769 26.50 -39.12 13.78
N VAL A 770 27.17 -40.13 13.23
CA VAL A 770 27.04 -40.60 11.85
C VAL A 770 26.81 -42.11 11.89
N SER A 771 25.81 -42.63 11.19
CA SER A 771 25.42 -44.05 11.26
C SER A 771 25.16 -44.69 9.89
N LYS A 772 25.41 -46.00 9.82
CA LYS A 772 25.11 -46.83 8.64
C LYS A 772 23.61 -47.12 8.56
N ARG A 773 23.04 -47.09 7.35
CA ARG A 773 21.61 -47.37 7.13
C ARG A 773 21.33 -48.88 7.24
N ILE A 774 20.76 -49.32 8.36
CA ILE A 774 20.27 -50.69 8.51
C ILE A 774 18.84 -50.79 7.95
N THR A 775 18.63 -51.60 6.93
CA THR A 775 17.28 -51.97 6.46
C THR A 775 16.69 -53.06 7.36
N ILE A 776 15.81 -52.66 8.28
CA ILE A 776 15.05 -53.58 9.12
C ILE A 776 13.83 -54.08 8.34
N TYR A 777 13.78 -55.38 8.08
CA TYR A 777 12.53 -56.06 7.71
C TYR A 777 11.74 -56.34 8.99
N SER A 778 10.55 -55.75 9.12
CA SER A 778 9.61 -56.05 10.21
C SER A 778 8.36 -56.74 9.65
N SER A 779 8.23 -58.03 9.91
CA SER A 779 7.02 -58.80 9.63
C SER A 779 5.84 -58.33 10.50
N PRO A 780 4.60 -58.28 9.99
CA PRO A 780 3.42 -58.04 10.82
C PRO A 780 3.11 -59.27 11.69
N VAL A 781 2.60 -59.04 12.90
CA VAL A 781 2.12 -60.09 13.81
C VAL A 781 0.60 -60.03 13.94
N ASN A 782 0.00 -61.22 14.01
CA ASN A 782 -1.41 -61.55 14.06
C ASN A 782 -2.32 -60.57 14.83
N ALA A 783 -3.52 -60.34 14.27
CA ALA A 783 -4.74 -60.09 15.02
C ALA A 783 -5.78 -61.13 14.56
N ASP A 784 -6.43 -61.81 15.49
CA ASP A 784 -7.36 -62.91 15.23
C ASP A 784 -8.81 -62.41 15.10
N GLY A 785 -9.67 -63.16 14.37
CA GLY A 785 -11.12 -63.12 14.60
C GLY A 785 -12.06 -62.96 13.40
N SER A 786 -12.75 -64.07 13.07
CA SER A 786 -14.05 -64.21 12.37
C SER A 786 -14.15 -63.99 10.85
N GLU A 787 -14.86 -64.93 10.21
CA GLU A 787 -15.16 -65.01 8.76
C GLU A 787 -16.50 -64.34 8.40
N PRO A 788 -16.72 -64.07 7.10
CA PRO A 788 -17.89 -64.67 6.43
C PRO A 788 -17.59 -65.27 5.04
N PRO A 789 -18.48 -66.14 4.50
CA PRO A 789 -18.17 -67.00 3.33
C PRO A 789 -18.41 -66.38 1.94
N THR A 790 -18.00 -67.15 0.92
CA THR A 790 -18.00 -66.82 -0.52
C THR A 790 -19.39 -66.81 -1.19
N PRO A 791 -19.49 -66.12 -2.35
CA PRO A 791 -20.06 -66.77 -3.54
C PRO A 791 -19.17 -66.60 -4.81
N PRO A 792 -19.35 -67.45 -5.86
CA PRO A 792 -18.58 -67.38 -7.10
C PRO A 792 -19.21 -66.46 -8.17
N GLY A 793 -18.41 -66.05 -9.17
CA GLY A 793 -18.91 -65.54 -10.46
C GLY A 793 -18.85 -66.64 -11.55
N PRO A 794 -18.61 -66.30 -12.83
CA PRO A 794 -19.03 -65.11 -13.57
C PRO A 794 -19.73 -65.48 -14.91
N GLN A 795 -20.39 -64.53 -15.60
CA GLN A 795 -20.80 -64.70 -17.00
C GLN A 795 -20.57 -63.44 -17.84
N SER A 796 -20.52 -63.62 -19.17
CA SER A 796 -20.24 -62.57 -20.18
C SER A 796 -21.08 -62.81 -21.45
N PRO A 797 -21.26 -61.78 -22.29
CA PRO A 797 -20.69 -61.83 -23.64
C PRO A 797 -20.03 -60.47 -24.01
N GLY A 798 -19.39 -60.28 -25.18
CA GLY A 798 -19.09 -61.20 -26.29
C GLY A 798 -18.14 -60.52 -27.30
N LYS A 799 -17.14 -61.27 -27.79
CA LYS A 799 -16.02 -60.82 -28.63
C LYS A 799 -16.41 -60.31 -30.03
N GLU A 800 -15.60 -59.39 -30.55
CA GLU A 800 -14.88 -59.54 -31.85
C GLU A 800 -13.56 -58.71 -31.77
N THR A 801 -12.36 -59.30 -31.65
CA THR A 801 -11.39 -59.70 -32.71
C THR A 801 -11.06 -58.56 -33.72
N LEU A 802 -9.82 -58.08 -33.94
CA LEU A 802 -8.49 -58.73 -34.04
C LEU A 802 -7.31 -57.95 -33.39
N ALA A 803 -6.09 -58.50 -33.46
CA ALA A 803 -4.82 -58.04 -32.83
C ALA A 803 -3.65 -58.12 -33.88
N PRO A 804 -2.31 -57.98 -33.59
CA PRO A 804 -1.63 -57.90 -32.29
C PRO A 804 -0.36 -57.00 -32.12
N VAL A 805 -0.22 -56.43 -30.91
CA VAL A 805 0.95 -56.47 -29.99
C VAL A 805 2.40 -56.24 -30.49
N LYS A 806 3.02 -55.19 -29.94
CA LYS A 806 4.23 -55.24 -29.07
C LYS A 806 4.35 -53.90 -28.30
N LYS A 807 3.84 -53.76 -27.07
CA LYS A 807 4.43 -54.20 -25.77
C LYS A 807 5.89 -53.77 -25.56
N GLY A 808 6.07 -52.72 -24.77
CA GLY A 808 7.27 -52.41 -23.99
C GLY A 808 6.81 -51.63 -22.75
N GLY A 809 6.95 -52.20 -21.56
CA GLY A 809 6.51 -51.59 -20.31
C GLY A 809 7.67 -51.51 -19.32
N SER A 810 7.86 -50.35 -18.73
CA SER A 810 8.84 -50.12 -17.68
C SER A 810 8.27 -49.16 -16.65
N SER A 811 8.24 -49.58 -15.39
CA SER A 811 8.05 -48.69 -14.25
C SER A 811 9.12 -47.59 -14.27
N MET A 812 8.71 -46.33 -14.16
CA MET A 812 9.64 -45.21 -13.92
C MET A 812 9.29 -44.53 -12.60
N SER A 813 10.35 -44.19 -11.86
CA SER A 813 10.30 -43.69 -10.49
C SER A 813 9.90 -42.21 -10.43
N SER A 814 9.64 -41.74 -9.21
CA SER A 814 9.51 -40.33 -8.85
C SER A 814 10.86 -39.60 -8.98
N GLY A 815 11.34 -39.43 -10.21
CA GLY A 815 12.52 -38.63 -10.52
C GLY A 815 12.25 -37.15 -10.23
N LYS A 816 13.12 -36.52 -9.43
CA LYS A 816 13.21 -35.05 -9.42
C LYS A 816 13.61 -34.60 -10.82
N VAL A 817 12.80 -33.74 -11.43
CA VAL A 817 13.13 -33.15 -12.75
C VAL A 817 14.34 -32.23 -12.57
N ASP A 818 15.47 -32.56 -13.21
CA ASP A 818 16.61 -31.66 -13.23
C ASP A 818 16.36 -30.50 -14.21
N LEU A 819 15.93 -29.39 -13.61
CA LEU A 819 15.69 -28.10 -14.27
C LEU A 819 16.92 -27.62 -15.07
N LYS A 820 18.13 -28.02 -14.68
CA LYS A 820 19.39 -27.62 -15.35
C LYS A 820 19.49 -28.22 -16.76
N THR A 821 19.10 -29.49 -16.94
CA THR A 821 19.05 -30.14 -18.26
C THR A 821 18.04 -29.49 -19.19
N LEU A 822 16.82 -29.23 -18.70
CA LEU A 822 15.76 -28.55 -19.47
C LEU A 822 16.14 -27.11 -19.83
N HIS A 823 16.85 -26.41 -18.95
CA HIS A 823 17.40 -25.08 -19.23
C HIS A 823 18.46 -25.12 -20.35
N LEU A 824 19.37 -26.11 -20.35
CA LEU A 824 20.33 -26.27 -21.45
C LEU A 824 19.64 -26.55 -22.79
N GLU A 825 18.61 -27.41 -22.82
CA GLU A 825 17.82 -27.61 -24.05
C GLU A 825 17.10 -26.34 -24.53
N ARG A 826 16.54 -25.55 -23.61
CA ARG A 826 15.88 -24.27 -23.94
C ARG A 826 16.89 -23.26 -24.53
N MET A 827 18.05 -23.12 -23.90
CA MET A 827 19.17 -22.29 -24.38
C MET A 827 19.62 -22.69 -25.80
N GLN A 828 19.74 -23.99 -26.08
CA GLN A 828 20.09 -24.47 -27.43
C GLN A 828 19.01 -24.12 -28.47
N ARG A 829 17.73 -24.27 -28.12
CA ARG A 829 16.59 -23.93 -29.00
C ARG A 829 16.47 -22.41 -29.23
N GLU A 830 16.80 -21.57 -28.25
CA GLU A 830 16.82 -20.12 -28.41
C GLU A 830 18.01 -19.64 -29.24
N LYS A 831 19.20 -20.24 -29.07
CA LYS A 831 20.37 -19.96 -29.90
C LYS A 831 20.11 -20.28 -31.38
N ALA A 832 19.51 -21.43 -31.67
CA ALA A 832 19.07 -21.77 -33.04
C ALA A 832 18.09 -20.75 -33.64
N LYS A 833 17.12 -20.25 -32.85
CA LYS A 833 16.18 -19.19 -33.29
C LYS A 833 16.86 -17.83 -33.49
N GLN A 834 17.90 -17.51 -32.72
CA GLN A 834 18.70 -16.29 -32.92
C GLN A 834 19.53 -16.39 -34.22
N GLU A 835 20.13 -17.54 -34.50
CA GLU A 835 20.86 -17.80 -35.76
C GLU A 835 19.94 -17.76 -36.98
N GLU A 836 18.71 -18.27 -36.88
CA GLU A 836 17.69 -18.15 -37.93
C GLU A 836 17.27 -16.69 -38.18
N ARG A 837 17.05 -15.90 -37.10
CA ARG A 837 16.76 -14.47 -37.20
C ARG A 837 17.93 -13.66 -37.80
N ALA A 838 19.17 -14.02 -37.46
CA ALA A 838 20.35 -13.38 -38.02
C ALA A 838 20.45 -13.59 -39.55
N ARG A 839 20.18 -14.81 -40.03
CA ARG A 839 20.12 -15.10 -41.48
C ARG A 839 19.04 -14.29 -42.19
N LYS A 840 17.81 -14.27 -41.66
CA LYS A 840 16.70 -13.48 -42.23
C LYS A 840 17.00 -11.98 -42.27
N ASN A 841 17.72 -11.45 -41.26
CA ASN A 841 18.16 -10.05 -41.28
C ASN A 841 19.29 -9.77 -42.30
N GLN A 842 20.12 -10.76 -42.64
CA GLN A 842 21.09 -10.64 -43.75
C GLN A 842 20.40 -10.69 -45.12
N GLU A 843 19.41 -11.56 -45.31
CA GLU A 843 18.60 -11.61 -46.54
C GLU A 843 17.84 -10.29 -46.77
N LEU A 844 17.32 -9.67 -45.71
CA LEU A 844 16.66 -8.36 -45.77
C LEU A 844 17.62 -7.20 -46.06
N SER A 845 18.84 -7.21 -45.52
CA SER A 845 19.81 -6.12 -45.75
C SER A 845 20.41 -6.14 -47.15
N ILE A 846 20.58 -7.33 -47.76
CA ILE A 846 20.98 -7.48 -49.16
C ILE A 846 19.91 -6.87 -50.09
N ASN A 847 18.63 -7.18 -49.88
CA ASN A 847 17.52 -6.62 -50.65
C ASN A 847 17.45 -5.08 -50.56
N LEU A 848 17.76 -4.49 -49.40
CA LEU A 848 17.76 -3.04 -49.22
C LEU A 848 18.89 -2.33 -50.00
N GLN A 849 20.04 -2.99 -50.21
CA GLN A 849 21.15 -2.40 -50.96
C GLN A 849 20.88 -2.32 -52.47
N GLU A 850 20.18 -3.31 -53.05
CA GLU A 850 19.78 -3.26 -54.47
C GLU A 850 18.76 -2.13 -54.76
N ILE A 851 17.89 -1.81 -53.80
CA ILE A 851 16.88 -0.76 -53.92
C ILE A 851 17.52 0.64 -53.87
N ALA A 852 18.59 0.83 -53.08
CA ALA A 852 19.27 2.12 -52.94
C ALA A 852 19.97 2.57 -54.25
N GLY A 853 20.46 1.63 -55.06
CA GLY A 853 21.27 1.91 -56.26
C GLY A 853 20.54 2.63 -57.41
N ARG A 854 19.22 2.84 -57.34
CA ARG A 854 18.40 3.35 -58.45
C ARG A 854 17.92 4.80 -58.33
N LYS A 855 18.32 5.57 -57.31
CA LYS A 855 17.74 6.91 -57.01
C LYS A 855 18.63 8.16 -57.19
N HIS A 856 19.86 8.05 -57.70
CA HIS A 856 20.71 9.22 -57.98
C HIS A 856 20.83 9.56 -59.48
N LYS A 857 19.83 10.27 -60.01
CA LYS A 857 19.88 11.12 -61.21
C LYS A 857 18.67 12.05 -61.19
N HIS A 858 18.84 13.28 -61.69
CA HIS A 858 18.06 14.48 -61.31
C HIS A 858 18.39 14.93 -59.86
N GLU A 859 18.61 16.21 -59.54
CA GLU A 859 18.45 17.45 -60.33
C GLU A 859 19.45 18.55 -59.86
N ALA A 860 19.86 19.47 -60.75
CA ALA A 860 20.69 20.65 -60.37
C ALA A 860 20.74 21.74 -61.48
N LYS A 861 20.33 22.99 -61.18
CA LYS A 861 20.66 24.24 -61.94
C LYS A 861 20.12 25.53 -61.26
N GLY A 862 20.82 26.67 -61.42
CA GLY A 862 20.48 28.01 -60.87
C GLY A 862 21.14 28.28 -59.50
N LYS A 863 21.89 29.34 -59.16
CA LYS A 863 22.18 30.71 -59.70
C LYS A 863 21.01 31.72 -59.65
N ALA A 864 21.17 32.96 -59.15
CA ALA A 864 22.30 33.60 -58.42
C ALA A 864 21.93 34.93 -57.68
N ALA A 865 22.69 35.24 -56.61
CA ALA A 865 23.19 36.54 -56.09
C ALA A 865 22.31 37.83 -55.98
N ILE A 866 22.45 38.57 -54.86
CA ILE A 866 23.00 39.97 -54.78
C ILE A 866 23.17 40.47 -53.31
N THR A 867 23.89 41.58 -53.16
CA THR A 867 24.76 42.13 -52.08
C THR A 867 24.20 42.63 -50.72
N THR A 868 24.99 42.32 -49.66
CA THR A 868 25.52 43.19 -48.57
C THR A 868 24.71 43.75 -47.38
N ARG A 869 25.31 43.51 -46.20
CA ARG A 869 25.45 44.31 -44.95
C ARG A 869 24.40 44.20 -43.82
N ALA A 870 24.92 43.70 -42.68
CA ALA A 870 24.56 43.97 -41.28
C ALA A 870 23.13 43.66 -40.82
N ASP A 871 22.95 42.47 -40.22
CA ASP A 871 22.53 42.34 -38.80
C ASP A 871 22.72 40.89 -38.30
N ASN A 872 22.51 40.65 -37.00
CA ASN A 872 22.51 39.30 -36.38
C ASN A 872 21.32 38.45 -36.88
N PRO A 873 21.45 37.11 -36.90
CA PRO A 873 20.61 36.31 -35.98
C PRO A 873 21.22 34.97 -35.51
N ALA A 874 20.53 34.32 -34.55
CA ALA A 874 20.61 32.90 -34.14
C ALA A 874 21.95 32.44 -33.50
N GLU A 875 22.00 31.66 -32.40
CA GLU A 875 21.01 30.77 -31.76
C GLU A 875 20.42 29.70 -32.70
N ASP A 876 21.29 28.84 -33.27
CA ASP A 876 21.10 27.38 -33.22
C ASP A 876 22.31 26.63 -33.83
N ASP A 877 23.20 26.11 -32.99
CA ASP A 877 24.08 24.98 -33.31
C ASP A 877 24.27 24.12 -32.03
N VAL A 878 23.18 23.45 -31.68
CA VAL A 878 23.08 22.64 -30.45
C VAL A 878 24.06 21.46 -30.49
N ASP A 879 24.33 20.89 -31.67
CA ASP A 879 25.29 19.79 -31.83
C ASP A 879 26.75 20.24 -31.64
N ALA A 880 27.11 21.47 -32.02
CA ALA A 880 28.42 22.04 -31.68
C ALA A 880 28.55 22.26 -30.16
N LEU A 881 27.50 22.71 -29.48
CA LEU A 881 27.48 22.89 -28.01
C LEU A 881 27.55 21.54 -27.27
N ILE A 882 26.79 20.54 -27.70
CA ILE A 882 26.87 19.17 -27.18
C ILE A 882 28.27 18.59 -27.42
N SER A 883 28.83 18.77 -28.61
CA SER A 883 30.20 18.32 -28.95
C SER A 883 31.27 19.00 -28.11
N ALA A 884 31.07 20.25 -27.70
CA ALA A 884 31.96 20.97 -26.78
C ALA A 884 31.83 20.44 -25.34
N ALA A 885 30.60 20.23 -24.85
CA ALA A 885 30.35 19.67 -23.52
C ALA A 885 30.91 18.24 -23.37
N VAL A 886 30.64 17.37 -24.36
CA VAL A 886 31.17 16.00 -24.40
C VAL A 886 32.71 15.99 -24.47
N LYS A 887 33.34 16.97 -25.13
CA LYS A 887 34.81 17.11 -25.09
C LYS A 887 35.33 17.54 -23.72
N ALA A 888 34.62 18.43 -23.01
CA ALA A 888 35.00 18.86 -21.68
C ALA A 888 34.97 17.69 -20.68
N ASP A 889 33.85 16.96 -20.59
CA ASP A 889 33.66 15.84 -19.65
C ASP A 889 34.59 14.64 -19.89
N ASN A 890 35.12 14.49 -21.12
CA ASN A 890 36.10 13.46 -21.45
C ASN A 890 37.55 13.84 -21.10
N THR A 891 37.81 15.07 -20.66
CA THR A 891 39.15 15.55 -20.25
C THR A 891 39.24 15.82 -18.74
N CYS A 892 40.41 15.60 -18.16
CA CYS A 892 40.66 15.88 -16.74
C CYS A 892 40.42 17.35 -16.40
N GLY A 893 39.50 17.64 -15.47
CA GLY A 893 39.14 18.99 -15.03
C GLY A 893 40.23 19.79 -14.30
N PHE A 894 41.50 19.36 -14.34
CA PHE A 894 42.62 20.07 -13.74
C PHE A 894 43.27 20.99 -14.78
N PRO A 895 43.46 22.30 -14.50
CA PRO A 895 44.04 23.23 -15.47
C PRO A 895 45.37 22.74 -16.05
N ARG A 896 45.49 22.78 -17.38
CA ARG A 896 46.63 22.29 -18.19
C ARG A 896 46.79 20.75 -18.26
N CYS A 897 45.95 19.94 -17.62
CA CYS A 897 45.96 18.49 -17.84
C CYS A 897 45.17 18.11 -19.12
N LYS A 898 45.76 17.31 -20.00
CA LYS A 898 45.11 16.79 -21.23
C LYS A 898 44.79 15.29 -21.16
N ALA A 899 44.86 14.67 -19.99
CA ALA A 899 44.55 13.25 -19.84
C ALA A 899 43.05 12.98 -20.05
N SER A 900 42.73 11.91 -20.78
CA SER A 900 41.35 11.40 -20.85
C SER A 900 40.92 10.86 -19.49
N VAL A 901 39.66 11.10 -19.15
CA VAL A 901 38.98 10.59 -17.95
C VAL A 901 37.84 9.62 -18.28
N THR A 902 37.75 9.18 -19.54
CA THR A 902 36.67 8.32 -20.06
C THR A 902 36.69 6.93 -19.41
N THR A 903 37.87 6.33 -19.25
CA THR A 903 38.04 4.94 -18.75
C THR A 903 38.57 4.84 -17.31
N LEU A 904 39.33 5.83 -16.83
CA LEU A 904 40.00 5.79 -15.50
C LEU A 904 39.88 7.14 -14.74
N GLY A 905 38.85 7.91 -15.04
CA GLY A 905 38.55 9.16 -14.32
C GLY A 905 37.80 8.92 -13.01
N GLN A 906 38.21 9.59 -11.93
CA GLN A 906 37.43 9.64 -10.69
C GLN A 906 36.73 10.99 -10.52
N LEU A 907 35.50 10.95 -9.98
CA LEU A 907 34.67 12.12 -9.70
C LEU A 907 35.04 12.71 -8.34
N CYS A 908 35.30 14.02 -8.26
CA CYS A 908 35.43 14.67 -6.95
C CYS A 908 34.06 15.04 -6.37
N LEU A 909 33.71 14.44 -5.22
CA LEU A 909 32.45 14.66 -4.48
C LEU A 909 32.25 16.09 -3.92
N HIS A 910 33.13 17.05 -4.22
CA HIS A 910 33.08 18.44 -3.74
C HIS A 910 33.01 19.50 -4.85
N CYS A 911 33.21 19.09 -6.11
CA CYS A 911 33.02 19.94 -7.31
C CYS A 911 32.37 19.22 -8.50
N ASN A 912 32.11 17.90 -8.40
CA ASN A 912 31.52 17.03 -9.42
C ASN A 912 32.25 17.00 -10.78
N MET A 913 33.48 17.51 -10.87
CA MET A 913 34.34 17.33 -12.04
C MET A 913 35.05 15.97 -11.98
N ARG A 914 35.33 15.39 -13.16
CA ARG A 914 36.16 14.19 -13.32
C ARG A 914 37.65 14.56 -13.45
N TYR A 915 38.51 13.80 -12.77
CA TYR A 915 39.96 13.96 -12.79
C TYR A 915 40.67 12.63 -13.04
N CYS A 916 41.82 12.66 -13.69
CA CYS A 916 42.68 11.48 -13.80
C CYS A 916 43.31 11.14 -12.44
N LEU A 917 43.81 9.90 -12.30
CA LEU A 917 44.31 9.35 -11.04
C LEU A 917 45.42 10.19 -10.38
N SER A 918 46.18 11.00 -11.11
CA SER A 918 47.17 11.94 -10.55
C SER A 918 46.60 13.23 -9.95
N HIS A 919 45.37 13.63 -10.32
CA HIS A 919 44.77 14.92 -9.94
C HIS A 919 43.45 14.78 -9.15
N HIS A 920 42.95 13.55 -8.96
CA HIS A 920 41.68 13.27 -8.26
C HIS A 920 41.68 13.64 -6.77
N ILE A 921 42.85 13.80 -6.14
CA ILE A 921 42.97 14.15 -4.72
C ILE A 921 42.44 15.58 -4.51
N PRO A 922 41.44 15.81 -3.62
CA PRO A 922 40.80 17.11 -3.45
C PRO A 922 41.75 18.28 -3.19
N GLU A 923 42.87 18.03 -2.52
CA GLU A 923 43.88 19.05 -2.21
C GLU A 923 44.60 19.59 -3.46
N ILE A 924 44.77 18.77 -4.50
CA ILE A 924 45.49 19.14 -5.72
C ILE A 924 44.67 20.11 -6.58
N HIS A 925 43.36 19.87 -6.70
CA HIS A 925 42.44 20.70 -7.50
C HIS A 925 41.60 21.69 -6.66
N GLY A 926 42.09 22.10 -5.49
CA GLY A 926 41.49 23.19 -4.70
C GLY A 926 40.22 22.86 -3.89
N CYS A 927 39.77 21.61 -3.87
CA CYS A 927 38.67 21.14 -3.02
C CYS A 927 39.09 20.71 -1.61
N GLY A 928 40.39 20.80 -1.27
CA GLY A 928 40.96 20.29 -0.01
C GLY A 928 40.33 20.88 1.26
N GLU A 929 39.95 22.16 1.26
CA GLU A 929 39.28 22.76 2.43
C GLU A 929 37.85 22.23 2.63
N LYS A 930 37.08 22.04 1.54
CA LYS A 930 35.76 21.43 1.59
C LYS A 930 35.84 19.98 2.12
N ALA A 931 36.83 19.22 1.65
CA ALA A 931 37.09 17.86 2.14
C ALA A 931 37.43 17.85 3.64
N LYS A 932 38.30 18.76 4.11
CA LYS A 932 38.68 18.89 5.52
C LYS A 932 37.51 19.36 6.41
N ALA A 933 36.67 20.27 5.92
CA ALA A 933 35.46 20.71 6.62
C ALA A 933 34.44 19.56 6.77
N HIS A 934 34.18 18.83 5.68
CA HIS A 934 33.28 17.67 5.67
C HIS A 934 33.79 16.55 6.62
N ALA A 935 35.10 16.25 6.58
CA ALA A 935 35.72 15.30 7.50
C ALA A 935 35.57 15.73 8.97
N ARG A 936 35.79 17.02 9.29
CA ARG A 936 35.60 17.56 10.66
C ARG A 936 34.15 17.46 11.14
N GLN A 937 33.17 17.78 10.29
CA GLN A 937 31.75 17.57 10.62
C GLN A 937 31.44 16.10 10.88
N ARG A 938 31.99 15.19 10.07
CA ARG A 938 31.79 13.75 10.21
C ARG A 938 32.39 13.20 11.51
N ILE A 939 33.63 13.57 11.83
CA ILE A 939 34.28 13.23 13.12
C ILE A 939 33.46 13.78 14.30
N SER A 940 32.91 15.00 14.20
CA SER A 940 32.08 15.61 15.25
C SER A 940 30.69 14.98 15.40
N ARG A 941 30.21 14.18 14.44
CA ARG A 941 28.87 13.57 14.42
C ARG A 941 28.89 12.05 14.62
N GLU A 942 29.92 11.38 14.11
CA GLU A 942 30.07 9.92 14.07
C GLU A 942 31.24 9.43 14.93
N GLY A 943 32.12 10.31 15.43
CA GLY A 943 33.28 9.96 16.27
C GLY A 943 34.41 9.21 15.56
N ILE A 944 34.26 8.92 14.27
CA ILE A 944 35.11 8.03 13.48
C ILE A 944 35.99 8.84 12.52
N LEU A 945 37.29 8.52 12.48
CA LEU A 945 38.30 9.17 11.64
C LEU A 945 38.49 8.46 10.28
N TYR A 946 38.26 7.15 10.23
CA TYR A 946 38.26 6.33 9.01
C TYR A 946 37.46 5.03 9.24
N PRO A 947 36.95 4.35 8.19
CA PRO A 947 36.18 3.12 8.35
C PRO A 947 36.93 2.09 9.19
N GLY A 948 36.30 1.63 10.28
CA GLY A 948 36.91 0.71 11.25
C GLY A 948 37.63 1.36 12.44
N SER A 949 37.79 2.70 12.50
CA SER A 949 38.46 3.39 13.62
C SER A 949 37.61 3.56 14.89
N GLY A 950 36.39 3.01 14.93
CA GLY A 950 35.46 3.17 16.05
C GLY A 950 35.69 2.12 17.13
N SER A 951 36.05 2.56 18.35
CA SER A 951 36.03 1.69 19.53
C SER A 951 34.60 1.27 19.85
N LYS A 952 34.36 -0.04 20.04
CA LYS A 952 33.03 -0.54 20.45
C LYS A 952 32.55 0.14 21.72
N ASP A 953 31.38 0.76 21.66
CA ASP A 953 30.73 1.37 22.81
C ASP A 953 30.38 0.29 23.84
N LYS A 954 31.15 0.23 24.94
CA LYS A 954 30.75 -0.52 26.12
C LYS A 954 29.70 0.31 26.86
N SER A 955 28.43 -0.04 26.63
CA SER A 955 27.28 0.54 27.33
C SER A 955 27.57 0.72 28.81
N LEU A 956 27.58 1.98 29.28
CA LEU A 956 27.91 2.30 30.67
C LEU A 956 26.98 1.57 31.64
N ASP A 957 27.60 0.91 32.62
CA ASP A 957 26.95 0.19 33.71
C ASP A 957 25.73 0.96 34.25
N PRO A 958 24.52 0.35 34.28
CA PRO A 958 23.30 0.99 34.75
C PRO A 958 23.43 1.64 36.14
N THR A 959 24.24 1.05 37.03
CA THR A 959 24.50 1.60 38.37
C THR A 959 25.28 2.91 38.32
N LYS A 960 26.29 3.00 37.44
CA LYS A 960 27.06 4.23 37.20
C LYS A 960 26.22 5.29 36.49
N ARG A 961 25.38 4.90 35.53
CA ARG A 961 24.42 5.81 34.87
C ARG A 961 23.45 6.42 35.90
N ALA A 962 22.85 5.61 36.76
CA ALA A 962 21.96 6.08 37.83
C ALA A 962 22.68 6.98 38.85
N HIS A 963 23.93 6.67 39.23
CA HIS A 963 24.71 7.52 40.14
C HIS A 963 25.06 8.88 39.52
N LEU A 964 25.46 8.90 38.24
CA LEU A 964 25.76 10.14 37.51
C LEU A 964 24.51 11.01 37.35
N GLN A 965 23.35 10.39 37.08
CA GLN A 965 22.09 11.12 36.95
C GLN A 965 21.67 11.77 38.28
N ARG A 966 21.73 11.04 39.41
CA ARG A 966 21.51 11.63 40.75
C ARG A 966 22.48 12.78 41.08
N ARG A 967 23.73 12.72 40.60
CA ARG A 967 24.69 13.84 40.72
C ARG A 967 24.35 15.04 39.84
N LEU A 968 23.80 14.81 38.64
CA LEU A 968 23.31 15.87 37.76
C LEU A 968 22.09 16.57 38.37
N ASP A 969 21.11 15.80 38.87
CA ASP A 969 19.91 16.32 39.52
C ASP A 969 20.26 17.13 40.77
N LYS A 970 21.23 16.68 41.57
CA LYS A 970 21.73 17.45 42.72
C LYS A 970 22.35 18.78 42.30
N LYS A 971 23.18 18.81 41.24
CA LYS A 971 23.72 20.07 40.69
C LYS A 971 22.65 20.98 40.10
N LEU A 972 21.61 20.45 39.45
CA LEU A 972 20.48 21.24 38.95
C LEU A 972 19.67 21.88 40.09
N ASN A 973 19.52 21.17 41.21
CA ASN A 973 18.92 21.71 42.44
C ASN A 973 19.80 22.78 43.12
N GLU A 974 21.12 22.61 43.12
CA GLU A 974 22.07 23.63 43.60
C GLU A 974 22.07 24.88 42.70
N LEU A 975 22.00 24.73 41.38
CA LEU A 975 21.92 25.86 40.43
C LEU A 975 20.56 26.57 40.47
N THR A 976 19.46 25.87 40.78
CA THR A 976 18.14 26.50 40.94
C THR A 976 17.95 27.15 42.31
N SER A 977 18.61 26.67 43.37
CA SER A 977 18.65 27.37 44.66
C SER A 977 19.48 28.66 44.57
N GLN A 978 20.63 28.64 43.90
CA GLN A 978 21.43 29.84 43.59
C GLN A 978 20.69 30.87 42.71
N ARG A 979 19.76 30.43 41.86
CA ARG A 979 18.86 31.33 41.11
C ARG A 979 17.73 31.90 41.98
N LYS A 980 17.30 31.20 43.03
CA LYS A 980 16.28 31.68 43.99
C LYS A 980 16.86 32.69 45.00
N SER A 981 18.09 32.51 45.49
CA SER A 981 18.74 33.48 46.38
C SER A 981 18.92 34.85 45.71
N LYS A 982 19.51 34.87 44.50
CA LYS A 982 19.70 36.09 43.70
C LYS A 982 18.41 36.82 43.29
N LYS A 983 17.22 36.22 43.50
CA LYS A 983 15.95 36.92 43.30
C LYS A 983 15.46 37.62 44.58
N LYS A 984 15.76 37.10 45.77
CA LYS A 984 15.45 37.76 47.05
C LYS A 984 16.33 38.97 47.36
N GLU A 985 17.53 39.05 46.78
CA GLU A 985 18.43 40.22 46.88
C GLU A 985 18.02 41.39 45.94
N LYS A 986 16.88 41.28 45.24
CA LYS A 986 16.32 42.36 44.39
C LYS A 986 14.92 42.83 44.82
N GLU A 987 14.43 42.35 45.96
CA GLU A 987 13.11 42.68 46.53
C GLU A 987 13.25 43.10 48.01
N LYS A 988 14.33 43.83 48.32
CA LYS A 988 14.64 44.52 49.58
C LYS A 988 15.44 45.79 49.31
#